data_AF-A0A9W7LDC5-F1
#
_entry.id   AF-A0A9W7LDC5-F1
#
_cell.length_a   1.000
_cell.length_b   1.000
_cell.length_c   1.000
_cell.angle_alpha   90.00
_cell.angle_beta   90.00
_cell.angle_gamma   90.00
#
_symmetry.space_group_name_H-M   'P 1'
#
loop_
_entity.id
_entity.type
_entity.pdbx_description
1 polymer ?
#
loop_
_entity_poly.entity_id
_entity_poly.type
_entity_poly.pdbx_seq_one_letter_code
_entity_poly.pdbx_strand_id
1 'polypeptide(L)'
;MFNFTSKKDAFEERSTADITLEMTGEPDTGKTAPTGKSNGRKSLGGGMNVISAGFNEVRSSVSSATKTLVHLGQNEAGSDFMDNIDFESRFESRVSINQVEELTEMSEEEMVAHLKAGDFSTTALPTAHAVIASCMIAPQDGNVDFVEGMWVERLGPDMTWHLDRVTTVHKIMEDNVDWSELKEGEDAPWTAFYDFHSQKMLNKAKLRHPEEGLKRVFGCNPWIWQQYAVLKVEEQIRFQQNHFKDFDKIDIDMLAKSEWDVFVNHEGNEDLKARIEDPRFHNAQKALLHHILSPFRVMEGLRNAGTEKENPGFATDWDMSDERLSAYTYLGVLGSGWLVPLLCVFIQFSAPLLLGSYALDNSSRKDSGWCDDSETWSDDKIKGKFMIFTVVILYLSKIVPDAVFNFLRSVGEGTDAHSKVMALRKLIWDRGEDFNLGQMVGYKLDLYMNTSYVCLLYTLNLFILFTTVDVIEMMLNAMAVEFVLKMDEEFAATDWWDPDRRWIRAGALELTIGSTLRKSHLSSAVKFEKHYHVSLGALTKALGEDAVVNGFLLQDKELAEKDSVNSLYLSPEDAVNLRLAKIAKKNNLDDQQFVKPVVSFGILSKIIHYIAPEQAPNTLFNRYSDLYCWSRWHKIMYSGLASIPSVESIYASEDNKKISPNDHLLTQEKRDTVSFANYSRNVERKAVKYILSILTGVEILRGPALFMKRGEFFKVLYRTADGVVMWFNVVVQVAFPLFILLSAVAVPSCY
;
A
#
# COMPACT_ATOMS: atom_id res chain seq x y z
N MET A 1 39.09 -2.14 -29.71
CA MET A 1 39.01 -1.87 -31.15
C MET A 1 38.36 -3.08 -31.81
N PHE A 2 37.03 -3.09 -31.95
CA PHE A 2 36.29 -4.14 -32.65
C PHE A 2 35.11 -3.52 -33.39
N ASN A 3 35.11 -3.72 -34.71
CA ASN A 3 34.11 -3.29 -35.68
C ASN A 3 32.90 -4.24 -35.67
N PHE A 4 31.69 -3.69 -35.78
CA PHE A 4 30.56 -4.42 -36.33
C PHE A 4 30.01 -3.67 -37.54
N THR A 5 30.13 -4.31 -38.70
CA THR A 5 29.58 -3.91 -39.99
C THR A 5 28.12 -4.28 -40.10
N SER A 6 27.36 -3.39 -40.73
CA SER A 6 25.94 -3.48 -41.04
C SER A 6 25.61 -4.61 -42.02
N LYS A 7 24.37 -5.11 -41.95
CA LYS A 7 23.63 -5.57 -43.13
C LYS A 7 22.16 -5.19 -43.03
N LYS A 8 21.76 -4.30 -43.94
CA LYS A 8 20.42 -4.10 -44.48
C LYS A 8 20.09 -5.25 -45.43
N ASP A 9 18.82 -5.58 -45.50
CA ASP A 9 17.97 -5.87 -46.67
C ASP A 9 16.58 -6.17 -46.08
N ALA A 10 15.39 -5.93 -46.64
CA ALA A 10 14.84 -5.16 -47.75
C ALA A 10 13.38 -5.67 -47.81
N PHE A 11 12.35 -4.81 -47.83
CA PHE A 11 11.04 -5.21 -48.36
C PHE A 11 10.30 -3.97 -48.89
N GLU A 12 9.96 -4.04 -50.17
CA GLU A 12 9.34 -3.01 -51.01
C GLU A 12 7.80 -3.04 -50.99
N GLU A 13 7.28 -1.91 -51.44
CA GLU A 13 5.91 -1.45 -51.70
C GLU A 13 4.94 -2.38 -52.47
N ARG A 14 3.64 -2.15 -52.22
CA ARG A 14 2.50 -2.14 -53.17
C ARG A 14 1.28 -1.62 -52.39
N SER A 15 0.28 -0.92 -52.90
CA SER A 15 -0.04 -0.22 -54.14
C SER A 15 -1.35 0.50 -53.83
N THR A 16 -1.49 1.74 -54.28
CA THR A 16 -2.72 2.53 -54.30
C THR A 16 -3.78 1.92 -55.21
N ALA A 17 -5.06 2.16 -54.88
CA ALA A 17 -6.18 2.04 -55.81
C ALA A 17 -7.29 3.02 -55.41
N ASP A 18 -7.51 4.01 -56.29
CA ASP A 18 -8.65 4.91 -56.35
C ASP A 18 -9.94 4.16 -56.69
N ILE A 19 -11.06 4.55 -56.08
CA ILE A 19 -12.40 4.35 -56.64
C ILE A 19 -13.23 5.62 -56.42
N THR A 20 -13.43 6.36 -57.51
CA THR A 20 -14.50 7.34 -57.73
C THR A 20 -15.69 6.64 -58.36
N LEU A 21 -16.92 6.95 -57.92
CA LEU A 21 -18.13 6.72 -58.72
C LEU A 21 -19.16 7.81 -58.42
N GLU A 22 -19.66 8.39 -59.50
CA GLU A 22 -20.58 9.54 -59.60
C GLU A 22 -22.05 9.19 -59.33
N MET A 23 -22.80 10.30 -59.19
CA MET A 23 -24.21 10.53 -58.91
C MET A 23 -25.22 9.76 -59.77
N THR A 24 -26.46 9.64 -59.26
CA THR A 24 -27.71 10.16 -59.90
C THR A 24 -28.97 9.75 -59.10
N GLY A 25 -29.96 10.64 -59.02
CA GLY A 25 -31.33 10.29 -58.59
C GLY A 25 -32.09 11.39 -57.84
N GLU A 26 -32.80 12.22 -58.61
CA GLU A 26 -33.67 13.35 -58.21
C GLU A 26 -35.09 12.89 -57.73
N PRO A 27 -36.05 13.80 -57.39
CA PRO A 27 -36.89 13.71 -56.19
C PRO A 27 -38.40 13.48 -56.47
N ASP A 28 -39.20 13.26 -55.41
CA ASP A 28 -40.66 13.46 -55.45
C ASP A 28 -41.20 13.84 -54.05
N THR A 29 -41.61 15.10 -53.85
CA THR A 29 -42.98 15.66 -53.90
C THR A 29 -43.99 15.08 -52.89
N GLY A 30 -44.45 15.93 -51.96
CA GLY A 30 -45.52 15.61 -51.03
C GLY A 30 -45.98 16.81 -50.21
N LYS A 31 -46.84 17.64 -50.81
CA LYS A 31 -47.52 18.78 -50.16
C LYS A 31 -48.49 18.32 -49.07
N THR A 32 -48.50 18.99 -47.93
CA THR A 32 -49.66 19.02 -47.02
C THR A 32 -49.93 20.43 -46.49
N ALA A 33 -51.13 20.93 -46.77
CA ALA A 33 -51.89 21.84 -45.91
C ALA A 33 -52.98 20.96 -45.23
N PRO A 34 -53.58 21.29 -44.06
CA PRO A 34 -54.27 22.57 -43.86
C PRO A 34 -54.21 23.18 -42.44
N THR A 35 -54.75 24.40 -42.40
CA THR A 35 -55.09 25.25 -41.27
C THR A 35 -56.23 24.67 -40.40
N GLY A 36 -56.20 24.92 -39.08
CA GLY A 36 -57.28 24.49 -38.17
C GLY A 36 -57.19 25.03 -36.73
N LYS A 37 -57.87 26.16 -36.52
CA LYS A 37 -58.20 26.91 -35.30
C LYS A 37 -58.45 26.17 -33.96
N SER A 38 -57.84 26.75 -32.90
CA SER A 38 -58.39 27.33 -31.65
C SER A 38 -59.43 26.62 -30.74
N ASN A 39 -59.12 26.76 -29.44
CA ASN A 39 -59.97 26.99 -28.26
C ASN A 39 -60.40 25.80 -27.39
N GLY A 40 -60.03 25.88 -26.10
CA GLY A 40 -60.61 25.08 -25.02
C GLY A 40 -59.97 25.34 -23.65
N ARG A 41 -60.44 26.38 -22.96
CA ARG A 41 -60.09 26.78 -21.58
C ARG A 41 -60.92 25.96 -20.56
N LYS A 42 -60.33 25.54 -19.42
CA LYS A 42 -60.92 25.35 -18.05
C LYS A 42 -59.85 24.74 -17.14
N SER A 43 -59.21 25.47 -16.22
CA SER A 43 -59.64 25.94 -14.88
C SER A 43 -59.50 24.91 -13.74
N LEU A 44 -58.55 25.23 -12.83
CA LEU A 44 -58.62 25.19 -11.37
C LEU A 44 -58.83 23.87 -10.62
N GLY A 45 -57.86 23.54 -9.76
CA GLY A 45 -58.16 23.26 -8.35
C GLY A 45 -57.41 22.12 -7.66
N GLY A 46 -56.33 22.47 -6.94
CA GLY A 46 -56.13 22.03 -5.55
C GLY A 46 -55.40 20.70 -5.28
N GLY A 47 -54.53 20.72 -4.27
CA GLY A 47 -54.31 19.56 -3.39
C GLY A 47 -52.86 19.17 -3.12
N MET A 48 -52.20 19.87 -2.19
CA MET A 48 -51.09 19.31 -1.40
C MET A 48 -51.56 18.02 -0.72
N ASN A 49 -51.00 16.87 -1.09
CA ASN A 49 -50.85 15.63 -0.29
C ASN A 49 -50.33 14.48 -1.18
N VAL A 50 -49.09 14.57 -1.69
CA VAL A 50 -48.44 13.47 -2.43
C VAL A 50 -46.94 13.46 -2.11
N ILE A 51 -46.55 13.05 -0.89
CA ILE A 51 -45.14 12.71 -0.59
C ILE A 51 -45.02 11.36 0.15
N SER A 52 -46.07 10.84 0.78
CA SER A 52 -46.02 9.52 1.45
C SER A 52 -46.54 8.34 0.61
N ALA A 53 -47.28 8.57 -0.48
CA ALA A 53 -47.79 7.49 -1.34
C ALA A 53 -46.78 7.02 -2.41
N GLY A 54 -45.91 7.91 -2.90
CA GLY A 54 -44.93 7.59 -3.96
C GLY A 54 -43.81 6.65 -3.51
N PHE A 55 -43.46 6.61 -2.21
CA PHE A 55 -42.38 5.76 -1.71
C PHE A 55 -42.72 4.26 -1.67
N ASN A 56 -44.00 3.91 -1.47
CA ASN A 56 -44.44 2.51 -1.44
C ASN A 56 -44.68 1.96 -2.85
N GLU A 57 -45.09 2.80 -3.80
CA GLU A 57 -45.28 2.41 -5.20
C GLU A 57 -43.94 2.19 -5.90
N VAL A 58 -42.92 3.03 -5.63
CA VAL A 58 -41.53 2.85 -6.10
C VAL A 58 -40.89 1.58 -5.51
N ARG A 59 -41.12 1.26 -4.23
CA ARG A 59 -40.61 0.02 -3.63
C ARG A 59 -41.22 -1.25 -4.25
N SER A 60 -42.49 -1.20 -4.62
CA SER A 60 -43.18 -2.31 -5.29
C SER A 60 -42.74 -2.49 -6.76
N SER A 61 -42.53 -1.37 -7.48
CA SER A 61 -42.05 -1.38 -8.87
C SER A 61 -40.59 -1.79 -8.98
N VAL A 62 -39.74 -1.41 -8.01
CA VAL A 62 -38.35 -1.87 -7.94
C VAL A 62 -38.29 -3.36 -7.65
N SER A 63 -39.05 -3.87 -6.66
CA SER A 63 -39.09 -5.31 -6.37
C SER A 63 -39.63 -6.15 -7.53
N SER A 64 -40.60 -5.63 -8.29
CA SER A 64 -41.11 -6.28 -9.50
C SER A 64 -40.10 -6.23 -10.66
N ALA A 65 -39.39 -5.11 -10.84
CA ALA A 65 -38.37 -4.98 -11.88
C ALA A 65 -37.15 -5.86 -11.61
N THR A 66 -36.72 -6.02 -10.35
CA THR A 66 -35.63 -6.94 -9.97
C THR A 66 -36.02 -8.40 -10.22
N LYS A 67 -37.27 -8.79 -9.95
CA LYS A 67 -37.77 -10.16 -10.25
C LYS A 67 -37.87 -10.44 -11.76
N THR A 68 -38.23 -9.44 -12.56
CA THR A 68 -38.29 -9.58 -14.02
C THR A 68 -36.90 -9.60 -14.67
N LEU A 69 -35.94 -8.84 -14.15
CA LEU A 69 -34.54 -8.84 -14.62
C LEU A 69 -33.80 -10.16 -14.30
N VAL A 70 -34.06 -10.76 -13.13
CA VAL A 70 -33.51 -12.09 -12.79
C VAL A 70 -34.07 -13.19 -13.70
N HIS A 71 -35.30 -13.03 -14.20
CA HIS A 71 -35.90 -14.03 -15.09
C HIS A 71 -35.51 -13.86 -16.58
N LEU A 72 -35.06 -12.66 -16.99
CA LEU A 72 -34.63 -12.38 -18.37
C LEU A 72 -33.15 -12.69 -18.64
N GLY A 73 -32.35 -12.96 -17.61
CA GLY A 73 -30.92 -13.30 -17.73
C GLY A 73 -30.61 -14.78 -18.05
N GLN A 74 -31.63 -15.62 -18.27
CA GLN A 74 -31.45 -17.07 -18.47
C GLN A 74 -31.51 -17.56 -19.93
N ASN A 75 -31.59 -16.68 -20.94
CA ASN A 75 -31.63 -17.11 -22.34
C ASN A 75 -30.51 -16.49 -23.20
N GLU A 76 -29.55 -17.35 -23.51
CA GLU A 76 -28.65 -17.42 -24.68
C GLU A 76 -27.96 -16.14 -25.21
N ALA A 77 -26.64 -16.11 -24.98
CA ALA A 77 -25.53 -15.72 -25.87
C ALA A 77 -24.56 -14.69 -25.24
N GLY A 78 -23.55 -15.20 -24.54
CA GLY A 78 -22.40 -14.41 -24.05
C GLY A 78 -21.72 -15.04 -22.83
N SER A 79 -21.11 -16.22 -22.98
CA SER A 79 -20.46 -16.96 -21.88
C SER A 79 -19.13 -16.39 -21.39
N ASP A 80 -18.53 -15.40 -22.08
CA ASP A 80 -17.16 -14.96 -21.76
C ASP A 80 -17.09 -13.61 -21.03
N PHE A 81 -18.24 -12.97 -20.74
CA PHE A 81 -18.28 -11.65 -20.06
C PHE A 81 -18.75 -11.73 -18.60
N MET A 82 -19.36 -12.85 -18.18
CA MET A 82 -19.83 -13.06 -16.80
C MET A 82 -18.83 -13.79 -15.90
N ASP A 83 -17.80 -14.43 -16.44
CA ASP A 83 -16.77 -15.10 -15.64
C ASP A 83 -15.81 -14.13 -14.93
N ASN A 84 -15.86 -12.82 -15.23
CA ASN A 84 -15.01 -11.79 -14.62
C ASN A 84 -15.76 -10.79 -13.72
N ILE A 85 -17.04 -11.03 -13.42
CA ILE A 85 -17.79 -10.25 -12.44
C ILE A 85 -17.99 -11.12 -11.20
N ASP A 86 -16.98 -11.07 -10.32
CA ASP A 86 -16.96 -11.66 -8.98
C ASP A 86 -17.94 -10.95 -8.01
N PHE A 87 -19.20 -10.81 -8.44
CA PHE A 87 -20.27 -10.18 -7.67
C PHE A 87 -21.11 -11.21 -6.90
N GLU A 88 -21.05 -12.49 -7.30
CA GLU A 88 -21.68 -13.59 -6.56
C GLU A 88 -20.82 -14.09 -5.37
N SER A 89 -19.48 -14.04 -5.42
CA SER A 89 -18.67 -14.51 -4.27
C SER A 89 -18.71 -13.58 -3.05
N ARG A 90 -19.11 -12.31 -3.24
CA ARG A 90 -19.18 -11.31 -2.16
C ARG A 90 -20.57 -11.12 -1.57
N PHE A 91 -21.62 -11.67 -2.18
CA PHE A 91 -22.98 -11.66 -1.62
C PHE A 91 -23.45 -13.03 -1.11
N GLU A 92 -22.74 -14.11 -1.45
CA GLU A 92 -22.88 -15.39 -0.77
C GLU A 92 -22.01 -15.47 0.50
N SER A 93 -22.21 -14.53 1.43
CA SER A 93 -22.04 -14.86 2.85
C SER A 93 -23.20 -15.77 3.27
N ARG A 94 -23.23 -16.98 2.71
CA ARG A 94 -24.13 -18.03 3.17
C ARG A 94 -23.58 -18.49 4.52
N VAL A 95 -24.18 -17.95 5.58
CA VAL A 95 -24.51 -18.78 6.74
C VAL A 95 -25.07 -20.06 6.13
N SER A 96 -24.36 -21.18 6.28
CA SER A 96 -24.81 -22.43 5.67
C SER A 96 -26.24 -22.68 6.17
N ILE A 97 -27.10 -23.28 5.35
CA ILE A 97 -28.46 -23.63 5.80
C ILE A 97 -28.38 -24.44 7.11
N ASN A 98 -27.32 -25.24 7.26
CA ASN A 98 -26.96 -25.96 8.48
C ASN A 98 -26.68 -25.04 9.69
N GLN A 99 -26.03 -23.88 9.51
CA GLN A 99 -25.83 -22.89 10.58
C GLN A 99 -27.13 -22.16 10.94
N VAL A 100 -28.06 -21.95 10.00
CA VAL A 100 -29.39 -21.39 10.31
C VAL A 100 -30.27 -22.41 11.02
N GLU A 101 -30.17 -23.69 10.66
CA GLU A 101 -30.83 -24.80 11.36
C GLU A 101 -30.25 -24.98 12.78
N GLU A 102 -28.93 -24.96 12.95
CA GLU A 102 -28.30 -24.98 14.30
C GLU A 102 -28.74 -23.78 15.15
N LEU A 103 -28.84 -22.58 14.58
CA LEU A 103 -29.29 -21.38 15.30
C LEU A 103 -30.79 -21.38 15.63
N THR A 104 -31.60 -22.14 14.89
CA THR A 104 -33.05 -22.26 15.15
C THR A 104 -33.40 -23.42 16.08
N GLU A 105 -32.49 -24.38 16.25
CA GLU A 105 -32.60 -25.48 17.22
C GLU A 105 -32.00 -25.16 18.60
N MET A 106 -31.13 -24.14 18.71
CA MET A 106 -30.61 -23.68 20.01
C MET A 106 -31.74 -23.18 20.91
N SER A 107 -31.71 -23.64 22.17
CA SER A 107 -32.57 -23.08 23.22
C SER A 107 -32.27 -21.59 23.45
N GLU A 108 -33.23 -20.82 23.99
CA GLU A 108 -32.99 -19.42 24.38
C GLU A 108 -31.79 -19.29 25.34
N GLU A 109 -31.52 -20.29 26.17
CA GLU A 109 -30.38 -20.33 27.09
C GLU A 109 -29.05 -20.57 26.36
N GLU A 110 -29.02 -21.42 25.33
CA GLU A 110 -27.85 -21.62 24.46
C GLU A 110 -27.64 -20.42 23.54
N MET A 111 -28.69 -19.81 23.00
CA MET A 111 -28.59 -18.59 22.21
C MET A 111 -28.10 -17.43 23.08
N VAL A 112 -28.56 -17.33 24.33
CA VAL A 112 -28.02 -16.38 25.31
C VAL A 112 -26.60 -16.74 25.73
N ALA A 113 -26.23 -18.03 25.83
CA ALA A 113 -24.86 -18.45 26.09
C ALA A 113 -23.93 -18.21 24.89
N HIS A 114 -24.44 -18.30 23.66
CA HIS A 114 -23.71 -18.04 22.42
C HIS A 114 -23.60 -16.54 22.15
N LEU A 115 -24.63 -15.77 22.51
CA LEU A 115 -24.58 -14.31 22.58
C LEU A 115 -23.65 -13.85 23.71
N LYS A 116 -23.63 -14.51 24.88
CA LYS A 116 -22.70 -14.22 26.01
C LYS A 116 -21.28 -14.73 25.77
N ALA A 117 -21.09 -15.78 25.00
CA ALA A 117 -19.79 -16.24 24.51
C ALA A 117 -19.30 -15.33 23.37
N GLY A 118 -20.19 -14.83 22.53
CA GLY A 118 -19.94 -13.70 21.63
C GLY A 118 -19.73 -12.37 22.37
N ASP A 119 -20.19 -12.28 23.61
CA ASP A 119 -19.93 -11.21 24.59
C ASP A 119 -18.65 -11.49 25.41
N PHE A 120 -17.63 -12.13 24.80
CA PHE A 120 -16.24 -11.89 25.22
C PHE A 120 -16.03 -10.38 25.15
N SER A 121 -16.18 -9.71 26.30
CA SER A 121 -16.19 -8.27 26.42
C SER A 121 -15.18 -7.65 25.44
N THR A 122 -15.72 -7.05 24.37
CA THR A 122 -15.01 -6.40 23.25
C THR A 122 -14.24 -5.14 23.70
N THR A 123 -13.92 -5.08 25.00
CA THR A 123 -13.44 -3.93 25.75
C THR A 123 -12.28 -4.26 26.68
N ALA A 124 -11.89 -5.53 26.84
CA ALA A 124 -10.72 -5.87 27.65
C ALA A 124 -9.47 -5.30 26.99
N LEU A 125 -8.95 -4.22 27.56
CA LEU A 125 -7.68 -3.64 27.13
C LEU A 125 -6.58 -4.69 27.32
N PRO A 126 -5.62 -4.80 26.39
CA PRO A 126 -4.48 -5.67 26.59
C PRO A 126 -3.78 -5.28 27.90
N THR A 127 -3.46 -6.26 28.74
CA THR A 127 -2.62 -6.05 29.92
C THR A 127 -1.21 -6.56 29.63
N ALA A 128 -0.20 -6.00 30.29
CA ALA A 128 1.18 -6.46 30.12
C ALA A 128 1.30 -7.98 30.37
N HIS A 129 0.61 -8.49 31.40
CA HIS A 129 0.60 -9.92 31.69
C HIS A 129 -0.05 -10.75 30.57
N ALA A 130 -1.19 -10.34 30.02
CA ALA A 130 -1.85 -11.08 28.93
C ALA A 130 -0.99 -11.13 27.66
N VAL A 131 -0.29 -10.04 27.35
CA VAL A 131 0.62 -9.95 26.20
C VAL A 131 1.86 -10.82 26.41
N ILE A 132 2.45 -10.84 27.63
CA ILE A 132 3.54 -11.76 27.98
C ILE A 132 3.08 -13.22 27.91
N ALA A 133 1.93 -13.53 28.50
CA ALA A 133 1.39 -14.89 28.53
C ALA A 133 1.19 -15.43 27.11
N SER A 134 0.71 -14.58 26.19
CA SER A 134 0.59 -14.94 24.77
C SER A 134 1.94 -15.32 24.15
N CYS A 135 3.08 -14.78 24.58
CA CYS A 135 4.38 -15.21 24.07
C CYS A 135 4.88 -16.53 24.68
N MET A 136 4.32 -16.98 25.80
CA MET A 136 4.80 -18.12 26.57
C MET A 136 3.97 -19.39 26.35
N ILE A 137 2.69 -19.24 26.01
CA ILE A 137 1.75 -20.34 25.81
C ILE A 137 2.24 -21.25 24.68
N ALA A 138 2.28 -22.56 24.96
CA ALA A 138 2.50 -23.57 23.92
C ALA A 138 1.21 -23.72 23.10
N PRO A 139 1.30 -23.84 21.78
CA PRO A 139 0.15 -24.24 20.98
C PRO A 139 -0.34 -25.62 21.45
N GLN A 140 -1.66 -25.77 21.65
CA GLN A 140 -2.26 -27.01 22.15
C GLN A 140 -2.23 -28.13 21.10
N ASP A 141 -2.32 -27.77 19.82
CA ASP A 141 -2.24 -28.66 18.67
C ASP A 141 -1.05 -28.27 17.81
N GLY A 142 -0.20 -29.21 17.40
CA GLY A 142 1.04 -28.94 16.65
C GLY A 142 0.88 -28.17 15.34
N ASN A 143 -0.35 -28.09 14.81
CA ASN A 143 -0.70 -27.41 13.56
C ASN A 143 -1.30 -26.00 13.74
N VAL A 144 -1.49 -25.53 14.98
CA VAL A 144 -2.11 -24.22 15.27
C VAL A 144 -1.15 -23.37 16.10
N ASP A 145 -0.57 -22.31 15.55
CA ASP A 145 0.39 -21.48 16.29
C ASP A 145 -0.26 -20.51 17.28
N PHE A 146 -1.52 -20.12 17.05
CA PHE A 146 -2.24 -19.16 17.88
C PHE A 146 -3.60 -19.71 18.30
N VAL A 147 -3.94 -19.59 19.58
CA VAL A 147 -5.23 -20.07 20.11
C VAL A 147 -6.24 -18.93 20.25
N GLU A 148 -7.52 -19.29 20.32
CA GLU A 148 -8.57 -18.31 20.58
C GLU A 148 -8.31 -17.53 21.89
N GLY A 149 -8.53 -16.22 21.84
CA GLY A 149 -8.33 -15.32 22.95
C GLY A 149 -6.88 -14.85 23.16
N MET A 150 -5.92 -15.37 22.40
CA MET A 150 -4.52 -14.95 22.45
C MET A 150 -4.31 -13.56 21.84
N TRP A 151 -3.39 -12.78 22.41
CA TRP A 151 -2.98 -11.49 21.84
C TRP A 151 -1.86 -11.71 20.83
N VAL A 152 -2.04 -11.17 19.63
CA VAL A 152 -1.09 -11.27 18.53
C VAL A 152 -0.96 -9.93 17.82
N GLU A 153 0.13 -9.75 17.11
CA GLU A 153 0.27 -8.65 16.16
C GLU A 153 -0.06 -9.14 14.76
N ARG A 154 -1.02 -8.48 14.10
CA ARG A 154 -1.37 -8.72 12.71
C ARG A 154 -0.83 -7.63 11.81
N LEU A 155 -0.33 -7.99 10.63
CA LEU A 155 0.09 -7.05 9.61
C LEU A 155 -1.16 -6.50 8.90
N GLY A 156 -1.42 -5.21 9.08
CA GLY A 156 -2.51 -4.51 8.41
C GLY A 156 -2.19 -4.18 6.94
N PRO A 157 -3.20 -3.77 6.15
CA PRO A 157 -2.99 -3.27 4.79
C PRO A 157 -2.07 -2.03 4.75
N ASP A 158 -2.07 -1.24 5.83
CA ASP A 158 -1.16 -0.11 6.04
C ASP A 158 0.31 -0.51 6.30
N MET A 159 0.65 -1.80 6.13
CA MET A 159 1.99 -2.36 6.35
C MET A 159 2.54 -2.13 7.76
N THR A 160 1.64 -1.92 8.74
CA THR A 160 2.00 -1.83 10.15
C THR A 160 1.42 -2.99 10.95
N TRP A 161 2.11 -3.32 12.03
CA TRP A 161 1.69 -4.38 12.94
C TRP A 161 0.73 -3.81 13.99
N HIS A 162 -0.50 -4.32 14.01
CA HIS A 162 -1.55 -3.93 14.96
C HIS A 162 -1.73 -5.03 16.00
N LEU A 163 -1.72 -4.66 17.27
CA LEU A 163 -2.01 -5.58 18.36
C LEU A 163 -3.52 -5.86 18.41
N ASP A 164 -3.90 -7.13 18.28
CA ASP A 164 -5.29 -7.60 18.23
C ASP A 164 -5.43 -8.94 18.97
N ARG A 165 -6.67 -9.36 19.20
CA ARG A 165 -6.99 -10.60 19.90
C ARG A 165 -7.65 -11.58 18.92
N VAL A 166 -7.13 -12.81 18.85
CA VAL A 166 -7.70 -13.87 18.02
C VAL A 166 -9.11 -14.19 18.55
N THR A 167 -10.13 -14.04 17.70
CA THR A 167 -11.53 -14.34 18.05
C THR A 167 -11.94 -15.73 17.66
N THR A 168 -11.41 -16.26 16.56
CA THR A 168 -11.75 -17.60 16.07
C THR A 168 -10.57 -18.17 15.28
N VAL A 169 -10.36 -19.48 15.36
CA VAL A 169 -9.36 -20.20 14.59
C VAL A 169 -10.08 -21.18 13.67
N HIS A 170 -9.92 -20.99 12.36
CA HIS A 170 -10.48 -21.86 11.33
C HIS A 170 -9.40 -22.81 10.84
N LYS A 171 -9.65 -24.12 10.93
CA LYS A 171 -8.77 -25.13 10.32
C LYS A 171 -9.37 -25.51 8.98
N ILE A 172 -8.70 -25.15 7.89
CA ILE A 172 -9.14 -25.48 6.54
C ILE A 172 -8.18 -26.53 6.00
N MET A 173 -8.73 -27.55 5.36
CA MET A 173 -7.93 -28.57 4.72
C MET A 173 -7.32 -28.03 3.44
N GLU A 174 -6.07 -28.38 3.14
CA GLU A 174 -5.49 -28.05 1.84
C GLU A 174 -6.24 -28.78 0.71
N ASP A 175 -6.61 -28.05 -0.35
CA ASP A 175 -7.45 -28.60 -1.44
C ASP A 175 -6.79 -29.75 -2.21
N ASN A 176 -5.47 -29.89 -2.14
CA ASN A 176 -4.67 -30.85 -2.91
C ASN A 176 -4.22 -32.08 -2.10
N VAL A 177 -4.84 -32.36 -0.96
CA VAL A 177 -4.41 -33.49 -0.11
C VAL A 177 -4.92 -34.80 -0.69
N ASP A 178 -3.99 -35.65 -1.13
CA ASP A 178 -4.31 -37.02 -1.49
C ASP A 178 -4.55 -37.85 -0.22
N TRP A 179 -5.84 -38.04 0.10
CA TRP A 179 -6.29 -38.85 1.24
C TRP A 179 -5.77 -40.29 1.22
N SER A 180 -5.38 -40.82 0.06
CA SER A 180 -4.84 -42.17 -0.04
C SER A 180 -3.39 -42.27 0.45
N GLU A 181 -2.67 -41.14 0.54
CA GLU A 181 -1.28 -41.08 1.01
C GLU A 181 -1.16 -40.83 2.52
N LEU A 182 -2.24 -40.38 3.17
CA LEU A 182 -2.26 -40.13 4.61
C LEU A 182 -2.23 -41.45 5.38
N LYS A 183 -1.16 -41.71 6.13
CA LYS A 183 -1.07 -42.92 6.97
C LYS A 183 -2.02 -42.81 8.15
N GLU A 184 -2.57 -43.95 8.56
CA GLU A 184 -3.39 -44.05 9.75
C GLU A 184 -2.62 -43.52 10.98
N GLY A 185 -3.06 -42.39 11.54
CA GLY A 185 -2.42 -41.71 12.67
C GLY A 185 -1.54 -40.50 12.32
N GLU A 186 -1.35 -40.15 11.05
CA GLU A 186 -0.77 -38.86 10.66
C GLU A 186 -1.86 -37.77 10.67
N ASP A 187 -1.54 -36.62 11.27
CA ASP A 187 -2.44 -35.46 11.26
C ASP A 187 -2.57 -34.94 9.82
N ALA A 188 -3.80 -34.73 9.35
CA ALA A 188 -4.03 -34.10 8.06
C ALA A 188 -3.34 -32.72 8.02
N PRO A 189 -2.79 -32.31 6.85
CA PRO A 189 -2.18 -31.00 6.69
C PRO A 189 -3.31 -29.94 6.66
N TRP A 190 -3.59 -29.42 7.85
CA TRP A 190 -4.51 -28.32 8.03
C TRP A 190 -3.77 -27.00 7.88
N THR A 191 -4.33 -26.08 7.10
CA THR A 191 -3.93 -24.68 7.14
C THR A 191 -4.83 -23.94 8.13
N ALA A 192 -4.22 -23.31 9.14
CA ALA A 192 -4.95 -22.50 10.11
C ALA A 192 -5.12 -21.06 9.61
N PHE A 193 -6.35 -20.57 9.66
CA PHE A 193 -6.75 -19.19 9.43
C PHE A 193 -7.32 -18.58 10.70
N TYR A 194 -7.14 -17.28 10.87
CA TYR A 194 -7.43 -16.59 12.12
C TYR A 194 -8.37 -15.41 11.88
N ASP A 195 -9.42 -15.35 12.68
CA ASP A 195 -10.34 -14.22 12.72
C ASP A 195 -10.00 -13.26 13.86
N PHE A 196 -10.28 -11.99 13.58
CA PHE A 196 -10.16 -10.85 14.46
C PHE A 196 -11.40 -9.99 14.33
N HIS A 197 -11.59 -9.06 15.27
CA HIS A 197 -12.75 -8.16 15.26
C HIS A 197 -12.90 -7.38 13.94
N SER A 198 -11.78 -6.96 13.33
CA SER A 198 -11.79 -6.14 12.12
C SER A 198 -11.47 -6.91 10.83
N GLN A 199 -11.04 -8.16 10.92
CA GLN A 199 -10.55 -8.89 9.75
C GLN A 199 -10.72 -10.40 9.93
N LYS A 200 -11.16 -11.09 8.89
CA LYS A 200 -11.41 -12.54 8.92
C LYS A 200 -10.42 -13.28 8.03
N MET A 201 -10.22 -14.56 8.31
CA MET A 201 -9.47 -15.52 7.51
C MET A 201 -8.03 -15.10 7.21
N LEU A 202 -7.33 -14.56 8.21
CA LEU A 202 -5.91 -14.21 8.06
C LEU A 202 -5.02 -15.45 8.14
N ASN A 203 -4.04 -15.55 7.24
CA ASN A 203 -3.00 -16.58 7.29
C ASN A 203 -1.98 -16.26 8.41
N LYS A 204 -1.43 -17.31 9.06
CA LYS A 204 -0.27 -17.26 9.97
C LYS A 204 0.86 -16.33 9.50
N ALA A 205 1.16 -16.32 8.20
CA ALA A 205 2.19 -15.47 7.60
C ALA A 205 2.04 -13.99 7.98
N LYS A 206 0.80 -13.51 8.14
CA LYS A 206 0.46 -12.12 8.50
C LYS A 206 0.36 -11.88 10.00
N LEU A 207 0.72 -12.88 10.82
CA LEU A 207 0.62 -12.83 12.27
C LEU A 207 1.98 -13.03 12.90
N ARG A 208 2.20 -12.38 14.05
CA ARG A 208 3.37 -12.61 14.90
C ARG A 208 3.01 -12.40 16.35
N HIS A 209 3.87 -12.85 17.24
CA HIS A 209 3.72 -12.59 18.66
C HIS A 209 3.95 -11.10 18.97
N PRO A 210 3.29 -10.55 20.01
CA PRO A 210 3.39 -9.12 20.33
C PRO A 210 4.81 -8.66 20.67
N GLU A 211 5.23 -7.54 20.08
CA GLU A 211 6.55 -6.93 20.29
C GLU A 211 6.81 -6.67 21.77
N GLU A 212 5.83 -6.04 22.41
CA GLU A 212 5.89 -5.60 23.79
C GLU A 212 5.99 -6.77 24.79
N GLY A 213 5.35 -7.90 24.49
CA GLY A 213 5.48 -9.12 25.30
C GLY A 213 6.88 -9.70 25.22
N LEU A 214 7.41 -9.82 23.99
CA LEU A 214 8.75 -10.34 23.76
C LEU A 214 9.84 -9.42 24.35
N LYS A 215 9.68 -8.10 24.28
CA LYS A 215 10.62 -7.13 24.90
C LYS A 215 10.70 -7.30 26.41
N ARG A 216 9.59 -7.64 27.06
CA ARG A 216 9.56 -7.92 28.50
C ARG A 216 10.19 -9.26 28.87
N VAL A 217 10.31 -10.18 27.93
CA VAL A 217 10.99 -11.48 28.14
C VAL A 217 12.48 -11.40 27.84
N PHE A 218 12.86 -10.78 26.72
CA PHE A 218 14.24 -10.81 26.17
C PHE A 218 14.98 -9.46 26.23
N GLY A 219 14.35 -8.39 26.69
CA GLY A 219 14.91 -7.03 26.64
C GLY A 219 14.89 -6.44 25.23
N CYS A 220 15.50 -5.28 25.01
CA CYS A 220 15.47 -4.62 23.70
C CYS A 220 16.61 -4.97 22.75
N ASN A 221 17.61 -5.75 23.20
CA ASN A 221 18.79 -6.07 22.39
C ASN A 221 18.44 -6.74 21.03
N PRO A 222 17.47 -7.68 20.95
CA PRO A 222 17.07 -8.27 19.67
C PRO A 222 16.54 -7.25 18.64
N TRP A 223 15.91 -6.16 19.08
CA TRP A 223 15.43 -5.10 18.18
C TRP A 223 16.54 -4.16 17.72
N ILE A 224 17.56 -3.94 18.56
CA ILE A 224 18.78 -3.24 18.14
C ILE A 224 19.49 -4.09 17.07
N TRP A 225 19.60 -5.42 17.31
CA TRP A 225 20.11 -6.37 16.32
C TRP A 225 19.34 -6.34 15.02
N GLN A 226 17.99 -6.29 15.05
CA GLN A 226 17.20 -6.23 13.83
C GLN A 226 17.58 -5.01 12.97
N GLN A 227 17.82 -3.84 13.57
CA GLN A 227 18.27 -2.66 12.83
C GLN A 227 19.67 -2.86 12.22
N TYR A 228 20.59 -3.46 12.98
CA TYR A 228 21.92 -3.82 12.50
C TYR A 228 21.87 -4.82 11.33
N ALA A 229 21.09 -5.88 11.46
CA ALA A 229 20.96 -6.93 10.46
C ALA A 229 20.32 -6.41 9.17
N VAL A 230 19.33 -5.50 9.26
CA VAL A 230 18.78 -4.82 8.08
C VAL A 230 19.84 -4.00 7.34
N LEU A 231 20.73 -3.30 8.06
CA LEU A 231 21.86 -2.59 7.43
C LEU A 231 22.87 -3.55 6.80
N LYS A 232 23.14 -4.71 7.43
CA LYS A 232 24.01 -5.74 6.87
C LYS A 232 23.44 -6.35 5.58
N VAL A 233 22.15 -6.61 5.56
CA VAL A 233 21.43 -7.04 4.35
C VAL A 233 21.53 -5.97 3.27
N GLU A 234 21.32 -4.68 3.58
CA GLU A 234 21.47 -3.60 2.59
C GLU A 234 22.90 -3.50 2.05
N GLU A 235 23.91 -3.62 2.92
CA GLU A 235 25.34 -3.60 2.55
C GLU A 235 25.67 -4.72 1.54
N GLN A 236 25.15 -5.93 1.77
CA GLN A 236 25.44 -7.10 0.93
C GLN A 236 24.65 -7.14 -0.38
N ILE A 237 23.37 -6.75 -0.35
CA ILE A 237 22.49 -6.81 -1.52
C ILE A 237 22.96 -5.82 -2.60
N ARG A 238 23.00 -6.29 -3.85
CA ARG A 238 23.21 -5.46 -5.04
C ARG A 238 21.96 -5.51 -5.93
N PHE A 239 21.77 -4.44 -6.68
CA PHE A 239 20.73 -4.34 -7.70
C PHE A 239 21.36 -4.36 -9.09
N GLN A 240 22.12 -5.42 -9.36
CA GLN A 240 22.92 -5.60 -10.57
C GLN A 240 22.62 -6.97 -11.16
N GLN A 241 21.87 -6.99 -12.25
CA GLN A 241 21.45 -8.22 -12.91
C GLN A 241 22.66 -9.11 -13.22
N ASN A 242 22.50 -10.41 -13.03
CA ASN A 242 23.51 -11.46 -13.19
C ASN A 242 24.64 -11.46 -12.14
N HIS A 243 24.77 -10.46 -11.27
CA HIS A 243 25.71 -10.50 -10.15
C HIS A 243 25.32 -11.62 -9.17
N PHE A 244 26.29 -12.22 -8.47
CA PHE A 244 25.98 -13.28 -7.50
C PHE A 244 25.35 -12.74 -6.22
N LYS A 245 25.73 -11.52 -5.81
CA LYS A 245 25.06 -10.71 -4.79
C LYS A 245 23.83 -9.93 -5.29
N ASP A 246 23.25 -10.29 -6.43
CA ASP A 246 22.02 -9.62 -6.88
C ASP A 246 20.86 -9.93 -5.93
N PHE A 247 19.96 -8.98 -5.72
CA PHE A 247 18.85 -9.13 -4.77
C PHE A 247 17.94 -10.32 -5.12
N ASP A 248 17.77 -10.61 -6.43
CA ASP A 248 17.03 -11.76 -6.94
C ASP A 248 17.69 -13.11 -6.59
N LYS A 249 18.97 -13.14 -6.18
CA LYS A 249 19.74 -14.38 -5.92
C LYS A 249 20.10 -14.62 -4.45
N ILE A 250 20.20 -13.57 -3.64
CA ILE A 250 20.55 -13.71 -2.22
C ILE A 250 19.33 -14.21 -1.45
N ASP A 251 19.50 -15.26 -0.65
CA ASP A 251 18.55 -15.68 0.38
C ASP A 251 18.64 -14.73 1.58
N ILE A 252 17.67 -13.81 1.65
CA ILE A 252 17.68 -12.72 2.62
C ILE A 252 17.34 -13.27 4.02
N ASP A 253 16.42 -14.23 4.11
CA ASP A 253 16.03 -14.85 5.38
C ASP A 253 17.19 -15.71 5.94
N MET A 254 17.87 -16.48 5.10
CA MET A 254 19.05 -17.26 5.51
C MET A 254 20.20 -16.35 5.96
N LEU A 255 20.46 -15.27 5.23
CA LEU A 255 21.47 -14.28 5.64
C LEU A 255 21.14 -13.71 7.01
N ALA A 256 19.89 -13.26 7.23
CA ALA A 256 19.46 -12.74 8.53
C ALA A 256 19.55 -13.78 9.67
N LYS A 257 19.20 -15.04 9.41
CA LYS A 257 19.38 -16.15 10.38
C LYS A 257 20.85 -16.37 10.74
N SER A 258 21.74 -16.35 9.75
CA SER A 258 23.17 -16.52 10.01
C SER A 258 23.73 -15.39 10.88
N GLU A 259 23.30 -14.14 10.64
CA GLU A 259 23.68 -12.97 11.46
C GLU A 259 23.06 -13.02 12.87
N TRP A 260 21.88 -13.64 13.03
CA TRP A 260 21.27 -13.89 14.34
C TRP A 260 22.10 -14.88 15.15
N ASP A 261 22.53 -15.98 14.53
CA ASP A 261 23.33 -17.00 15.20
C ASP A 261 24.69 -16.44 15.64
N VAL A 262 25.33 -15.61 14.80
CA VAL A 262 26.57 -14.90 15.18
C VAL A 262 26.31 -13.98 16.37
N PHE A 263 25.22 -13.23 16.35
CA PHE A 263 24.88 -12.29 17.43
C PHE A 263 24.61 -12.99 18.76
N VAL A 264 23.79 -14.05 18.77
CA VAL A 264 23.44 -14.78 20.00
C VAL A 264 24.65 -15.52 20.57
N ASN A 265 25.53 -16.05 19.72
CA ASN A 265 26.70 -16.81 20.18
C ASN A 265 27.92 -15.95 20.55
N HIS A 266 27.83 -14.63 20.40
CA HIS A 266 28.92 -13.72 20.76
C HIS A 266 29.10 -13.66 22.29
N GLU A 267 30.35 -13.66 22.79
CA GLU A 267 30.70 -13.63 24.22
C GLU A 267 30.05 -12.46 24.98
N GLY A 268 29.92 -11.30 24.32
CA GLY A 268 29.24 -10.13 24.87
C GLY A 268 27.72 -10.27 25.10
N ASN A 269 27.11 -11.39 24.69
CA ASN A 269 25.67 -11.67 24.77
C ASN A 269 25.35 -12.95 25.56
N GLU A 270 26.25 -13.41 26.44
CA GLU A 270 26.06 -14.61 27.27
C GLU A 270 24.73 -14.60 28.03
N ASP A 271 24.31 -13.46 28.58
CA ASP A 271 23.03 -13.33 29.28
C ASP A 271 21.82 -13.60 28.36
N LEU A 272 21.89 -13.14 27.11
CA LEU A 272 20.84 -13.35 26.11
C LEU A 272 20.81 -14.80 25.66
N LYS A 273 21.98 -15.37 25.41
CA LYS A 273 22.12 -16.78 25.07
C LYS A 273 21.56 -17.66 26.18
N ALA A 274 21.93 -17.43 27.43
CA ALA A 274 21.41 -18.14 28.58
C ALA A 274 19.88 -18.01 28.70
N ARG A 275 19.31 -16.84 28.37
CA ARG A 275 17.85 -16.64 28.35
C ARG A 275 17.16 -17.39 27.20
N ILE A 276 17.79 -17.44 26.03
CA ILE A 276 17.28 -18.13 24.84
C ILE A 276 17.33 -19.65 25.03
N GLU A 277 18.39 -20.17 25.66
CA GLU A 277 18.60 -21.60 25.92
C GLU A 277 17.80 -22.12 27.13
N ASP A 278 17.19 -21.23 27.92
CA ASP A 278 16.38 -21.61 29.08
C ASP A 278 15.08 -22.30 28.63
N PRO A 279 14.85 -23.58 29.02
CA PRO A 279 13.68 -24.36 28.61
C PRO A 279 12.33 -23.70 28.94
N ARG A 280 12.28 -22.84 29.97
CA ARG A 280 11.06 -22.13 30.36
C ARG A 280 10.58 -21.17 29.28
N PHE A 281 11.47 -20.70 28.40
CA PHE A 281 11.19 -19.72 27.36
C PHE A 281 11.20 -20.33 25.95
N HIS A 282 11.15 -21.66 25.80
CA HIS A 282 11.26 -22.32 24.50
C HIS A 282 10.25 -21.81 23.45
N ASN A 283 8.99 -21.59 23.84
CA ASN A 283 7.97 -21.04 22.93
C ASN A 283 8.24 -19.57 22.62
N ALA A 284 8.61 -18.79 23.64
CA ALA A 284 8.95 -17.38 23.50
C ALA A 284 10.19 -17.18 22.61
N GLN A 285 11.13 -18.12 22.60
CA GLN A 285 12.28 -18.12 21.70
C GLN A 285 11.85 -18.25 20.24
N LYS A 286 10.99 -19.24 19.92
CA LYS A 286 10.44 -19.42 18.57
C LYS A 286 9.66 -18.18 18.13
N ALA A 287 8.85 -17.64 19.04
CA ALA A 287 8.09 -16.41 18.86
C ALA A 287 9.00 -15.19 18.60
N LEU A 288 10.10 -15.05 19.36
CA LEU A 288 11.10 -14.00 19.18
C LEU A 288 11.72 -14.09 17.80
N LEU A 289 12.23 -15.27 17.42
CA LEU A 289 12.89 -15.47 16.13
C LEU A 289 11.92 -15.16 14.97
N HIS A 290 10.68 -15.65 15.07
CA HIS A 290 9.62 -15.33 14.11
C HIS A 290 9.39 -13.81 14.00
N HIS A 291 9.33 -13.12 15.13
CA HIS A 291 9.08 -11.68 15.18
C HIS A 291 10.24 -10.87 14.57
N ILE A 292 11.47 -11.11 15.01
CA ILE A 292 12.64 -10.33 14.56
C ILE A 292 12.98 -10.61 13.09
N LEU A 293 12.67 -11.81 12.59
CA LEU A 293 12.88 -12.16 11.18
C LEU A 293 11.75 -11.67 10.26
N SER A 294 10.62 -11.20 10.79
CA SER A 294 9.46 -10.82 9.98
C SER A 294 9.77 -9.80 8.86
N PRO A 295 10.61 -8.76 9.04
CA PRO A 295 10.93 -7.85 7.94
C PRO A 295 11.71 -8.52 6.81
N PHE A 296 12.62 -9.44 7.14
CA PHE A 296 13.43 -10.16 6.16
C PHE A 296 12.59 -11.15 5.35
N ARG A 297 11.54 -11.71 5.94
CA ARG A 297 10.57 -12.55 5.22
C ARG A 297 9.69 -11.74 4.28
N VAL A 298 9.34 -10.50 4.63
CA VAL A 298 8.68 -9.57 3.69
C VAL A 298 9.60 -9.25 2.51
N MET A 299 10.89 -8.99 2.79
CA MET A 299 11.92 -8.77 1.76
C MET A 299 12.08 -10.00 0.84
N GLU A 300 12.09 -11.19 1.43
CA GLU A 300 12.15 -12.47 0.70
C GLU A 300 10.88 -12.70 -0.15
N GLY A 301 9.70 -12.36 0.38
CA GLY A 301 8.44 -12.40 -0.36
C GLY A 301 8.45 -11.47 -1.59
N LEU A 302 9.00 -10.26 -1.45
CA LEU A 302 9.21 -9.31 -2.55
C LEU A 302 10.20 -9.83 -3.59
N ARG A 303 11.25 -10.54 -3.17
CA ARG A 303 12.20 -11.18 -4.08
C ARG A 303 11.53 -12.26 -4.92
N ASN A 304 10.68 -13.07 -4.29
CA ASN A 304 10.00 -14.21 -4.92
C ASN A 304 8.68 -13.80 -5.62
N ALA A 305 8.29 -12.52 -5.57
CA ALA A 305 7.15 -12.00 -6.30
C ALA A 305 7.34 -12.20 -7.81
N GLY A 306 6.40 -12.87 -8.47
CA GLY A 306 6.47 -13.19 -9.91
C GLY A 306 7.14 -14.52 -10.24
N THR A 307 7.75 -15.22 -9.27
CA THR A 307 8.22 -16.60 -9.44
C THR A 307 7.23 -17.56 -8.79
N GLU A 308 6.09 -17.80 -9.47
CA GLU A 308 4.94 -18.59 -8.98
C GLU A 308 5.27 -20.01 -8.47
N LYS A 309 6.46 -20.53 -8.72
CA LYS A 309 6.73 -21.97 -8.66
C LYS A 309 7.18 -22.54 -7.31
N GLU A 310 7.59 -21.73 -6.32
CA GLU A 310 8.33 -22.32 -5.18
C GLU A 310 7.86 -21.97 -3.76
N ASN A 311 6.99 -20.97 -3.51
CA ASN A 311 6.52 -20.69 -2.13
C ASN A 311 5.19 -19.87 -2.06
N PRO A 312 4.01 -20.50 -1.85
CA PRO A 312 2.71 -19.81 -1.95
C PRO A 312 2.37 -18.86 -0.79
N GLY A 313 3.03 -18.97 0.37
CA GLY A 313 2.57 -18.30 1.61
C GLY A 313 2.77 -16.78 1.67
N PHE A 314 3.88 -16.25 1.15
CA PHE A 314 4.21 -14.80 1.17
C PHE A 314 4.39 -14.20 -0.23
N ALA A 315 4.65 -15.03 -1.25
CA ALA A 315 4.93 -14.57 -2.62
C ALA A 315 3.66 -14.13 -3.37
N THR A 316 2.52 -14.78 -3.10
CA THR A 316 1.21 -14.46 -3.70
C THR A 316 0.72 -13.07 -3.33
N ASP A 317 1.16 -12.57 -2.17
CA ASP A 317 0.74 -11.31 -1.60
C ASP A 317 1.38 -10.08 -2.28
N TRP A 318 2.48 -10.28 -3.02
CA TRP A 318 3.27 -9.22 -3.66
C TRP A 318 3.26 -9.36 -5.18
N ASP A 319 2.14 -9.79 -5.76
CA ASP A 319 2.02 -9.87 -7.21
C ASP A 319 2.14 -8.49 -7.86
N MET A 320 3.34 -8.21 -8.40
CA MET A 320 3.65 -6.96 -9.11
C MET A 320 3.21 -7.00 -10.57
N SER A 321 2.58 -8.08 -11.04
CA SER A 321 1.99 -8.12 -12.38
C SER A 321 0.72 -7.25 -12.49
N ASP A 322 0.20 -6.76 -11.36
CA ASP A 322 -0.95 -5.85 -11.29
C ASP A 322 -0.83 -4.70 -12.30
N GLU A 323 -1.85 -4.58 -13.16
CA GLU A 323 -1.96 -3.59 -14.23
C GLU A 323 -1.96 -2.14 -13.70
N ARG A 324 -2.15 -1.95 -12.40
CA ARG A 324 -2.34 -0.62 -11.77
C ARG A 324 -1.04 0.09 -11.38
N LEU A 325 0.12 -0.54 -11.57
CA LEU A 325 1.39 0.14 -11.35
C LEU A 325 1.59 1.20 -12.44
N SER A 326 1.64 2.48 -12.05
CA SER A 326 1.80 3.60 -12.97
C SER A 326 3.24 4.10 -13.09
N ALA A 327 3.54 4.89 -14.12
CA ALA A 327 4.80 5.63 -14.20
C ALA A 327 5.06 6.51 -12.95
N TYR A 328 4.01 7.02 -12.30
CA TYR A 328 4.11 7.80 -11.07
C TYR A 328 4.49 6.96 -9.85
N THR A 329 3.95 5.75 -9.77
CA THR A 329 4.36 4.77 -8.78
C THR A 329 5.86 4.48 -8.90
N TYR A 330 6.37 4.27 -10.12
CA TYR A 330 7.82 4.13 -10.36
C TYR A 330 8.62 5.33 -9.84
N LEU A 331 8.19 6.55 -10.14
CA LEU A 331 8.86 7.75 -9.62
C LEU A 331 8.79 7.83 -8.09
N GLY A 332 7.66 7.47 -7.49
CA GLY A 332 7.45 7.50 -6.04
C GLY A 332 8.26 6.45 -5.28
N VAL A 333 8.54 5.33 -5.92
CA VAL A 333 9.35 4.24 -5.35
C VAL A 333 10.84 4.47 -5.62
N LEU A 334 11.23 4.78 -6.85
CA LEU A 334 12.61 4.83 -7.30
C LEU A 334 13.25 6.21 -7.18
N GLY A 335 12.45 7.27 -7.10
CA GLY A 335 12.93 8.66 -7.07
C GLY A 335 13.69 9.11 -8.32
N SER A 336 13.59 8.36 -9.41
CA SER A 336 14.25 8.63 -10.68
C SER A 336 13.38 8.19 -11.86
N GLY A 337 13.88 8.27 -13.08
CA GLY A 337 13.06 8.00 -14.28
C GLY A 337 12.11 9.13 -14.69
N TRP A 338 12.34 10.36 -14.24
CA TRP A 338 11.48 11.55 -14.41
C TRP A 338 10.88 11.79 -15.81
N LEU A 339 11.58 11.39 -16.88
CA LEU A 339 11.18 11.71 -18.25
C LEU A 339 9.77 11.21 -18.60
N VAL A 340 9.46 9.94 -18.33
CA VAL A 340 8.15 9.36 -18.68
C VAL A 340 7.03 9.89 -17.78
N PRO A 341 7.17 9.96 -16.45
CA PRO A 341 6.19 10.64 -15.61
C PRO A 341 5.89 12.08 -16.06
N LEU A 342 6.93 12.86 -16.41
CA LEU A 342 6.74 14.24 -16.88
C LEU A 342 6.01 14.29 -18.24
N LEU A 343 6.35 13.38 -19.16
CA LEU A 343 5.62 13.24 -20.43
C LEU A 343 4.17 12.86 -20.19
N CYS A 344 3.92 11.92 -19.26
CA CYS A 344 2.58 11.51 -18.88
C CYS A 344 1.78 12.68 -18.34
N VAL A 345 2.32 13.44 -17.37
CA VAL A 345 1.68 14.65 -16.83
C VAL A 345 1.38 15.64 -17.95
N PHE A 346 2.36 15.89 -18.82
CA PHE A 346 2.18 16.86 -19.90
C PHE A 346 1.00 16.50 -20.81
N ILE A 347 0.91 15.25 -21.26
CA ILE A 347 -0.19 14.78 -22.11
C ILE A 347 -1.51 14.73 -21.33
N GLN A 348 -1.48 14.21 -20.10
CA GLN A 348 -2.65 14.07 -19.23
C GLN A 348 -3.28 15.40 -18.85
N PHE A 349 -2.51 16.48 -18.79
CA PHE A 349 -3.10 17.81 -18.61
C PHE A 349 -3.42 18.51 -19.93
N SER A 350 -2.53 18.43 -20.94
CA SER A 350 -2.73 19.17 -22.18
C SER A 350 -3.89 18.65 -23.02
N ALA A 351 -4.06 17.34 -23.17
CA ALA A 351 -5.13 16.79 -24.01
C ALA A 351 -6.53 17.11 -23.47
N PRO A 352 -6.85 16.87 -22.18
CA PRO A 352 -8.16 17.24 -21.64
C PRO A 352 -8.40 18.75 -21.64
N LEU A 353 -7.38 19.58 -21.37
CA LEU A 353 -7.52 21.03 -21.45
C LEU A 353 -7.86 21.51 -22.86
N LEU A 354 -7.22 20.93 -23.89
CA LEU A 354 -7.54 21.24 -25.28
C LEU A 354 -8.96 20.81 -25.64
N LEU A 355 -9.36 19.59 -25.27
CA LEU A 355 -10.75 19.11 -25.47
C LEU A 355 -11.77 20.00 -24.76
N GLY A 356 -11.51 20.38 -23.51
CA GLY A 356 -12.36 21.28 -22.75
C GLY A 356 -12.46 22.67 -23.37
N SER A 357 -11.34 23.24 -23.83
CA SER A 357 -11.36 24.55 -24.52
C SER A 357 -12.13 24.50 -25.83
N TYR A 358 -12.01 23.42 -26.59
CA TYR A 358 -12.73 23.22 -27.84
C TYR A 358 -14.24 23.10 -27.59
N ALA A 359 -14.64 22.34 -26.57
CA ALA A 359 -16.03 22.20 -26.17
C ALA A 359 -16.62 23.54 -25.69
N LEU A 360 -15.86 24.32 -24.89
CA LEU A 360 -16.27 25.66 -24.44
C LEU A 360 -16.44 26.63 -25.61
N ASP A 361 -15.50 26.66 -26.55
CA ASP A 361 -15.58 27.53 -27.73
C ASP A 361 -16.79 27.16 -28.60
N ASN A 362 -17.05 25.87 -28.81
CA ASN A 362 -18.22 25.41 -29.56
C ASN A 362 -19.54 25.70 -28.83
N SER A 363 -19.58 25.54 -27.51
CA SER A 363 -20.75 25.86 -26.70
C SER A 363 -21.05 27.35 -26.70
N SER A 364 -20.03 28.22 -26.67
CA SER A 364 -20.22 29.68 -26.69
C SER A 364 -20.81 30.20 -28.00
N ARG A 365 -20.66 29.44 -29.09
CA ARG A 365 -21.14 29.79 -30.44
C ARG A 365 -22.56 29.30 -30.73
N LYS A 366 -23.07 28.37 -29.94
CA LYS A 366 -24.43 27.82 -30.09
C LYS A 366 -25.30 28.39 -28.98
N ASP A 367 -26.28 29.23 -29.32
CA ASP A 367 -27.24 29.85 -28.38
C ASP A 367 -28.16 28.83 -27.66
N SER A 368 -27.95 27.53 -27.86
CA SER A 368 -28.67 26.48 -27.15
C SER A 368 -28.17 26.40 -25.71
N GLY A 369 -28.86 27.08 -24.79
CA GLY A 369 -28.71 26.81 -23.37
C GLY A 369 -28.96 25.33 -23.06
N TRP A 370 -28.39 24.82 -21.97
CA TRP A 370 -28.59 23.44 -21.51
C TRP A 370 -30.07 23.04 -21.33
N CYS A 371 -30.96 24.02 -21.21
CA CYS A 371 -32.40 23.85 -21.07
C CYS A 371 -33.10 24.78 -22.09
N ASP A 372 -32.79 24.61 -23.39
CA ASP A 372 -33.44 25.37 -24.46
C ASP A 372 -34.85 24.78 -24.74
N ASP A 373 -35.85 25.38 -24.09
CA ASP A 373 -37.27 24.99 -24.14
C ASP A 373 -37.94 25.24 -25.51
N SER A 374 -37.21 25.77 -26.49
CA SER A 374 -37.82 26.49 -27.61
C SER A 374 -38.10 25.68 -28.89
N GLU A 375 -37.75 24.39 -28.98
CA GLU A 375 -37.92 23.62 -30.23
C GLU A 375 -38.58 22.24 -30.09
N THR A 376 -39.42 21.93 -31.06
CA THR A 376 -40.11 20.64 -31.27
C THR A 376 -39.18 19.44 -31.07
N TRP A 377 -39.65 18.46 -30.30
CA TRP A 377 -38.99 17.21 -29.98
C TRP A 377 -38.67 16.44 -31.27
N SER A 378 -37.42 16.48 -31.73
CA SER A 378 -36.93 15.59 -32.78
C SER A 378 -36.43 14.28 -32.16
N ASP A 379 -36.59 13.16 -32.87
CA ASP A 379 -36.19 11.82 -32.40
C ASP A 379 -34.71 11.76 -31.98
N ASP A 380 -33.84 12.53 -32.65
CA ASP A 380 -32.41 12.57 -32.34
C ASP A 380 -32.11 13.29 -31.01
N LYS A 381 -32.89 14.33 -30.65
CA LYS A 381 -32.79 14.98 -29.33
C LYS A 381 -33.21 14.02 -28.21
N ILE A 382 -34.24 13.19 -28.41
CA ILE A 382 -34.71 12.19 -27.44
C ILE A 382 -33.63 11.12 -27.21
N LYS A 383 -33.03 10.61 -28.30
CA LYS A 383 -31.94 9.62 -28.23
C LYS A 383 -30.73 10.17 -27.47
N GLY A 384 -30.28 11.39 -27.81
CA GLY A 384 -29.19 12.05 -27.09
C GLY A 384 -29.47 12.21 -25.59
N LYS A 385 -30.68 12.66 -25.23
CA LYS A 385 -31.12 12.77 -23.82
C LYS A 385 -31.09 11.42 -23.08
N PHE A 386 -31.61 10.36 -23.69
CA PHE A 386 -31.59 9.02 -23.10
C PHE A 386 -30.16 8.49 -22.91
N MET A 387 -29.27 8.73 -23.88
CA MET A 387 -27.86 8.38 -23.78
C MET A 387 -27.19 9.11 -22.61
N ILE A 388 -27.39 10.43 -22.49
CA ILE A 388 -26.83 11.22 -21.39
C ILE A 388 -27.31 10.70 -20.03
N PHE A 389 -28.61 10.42 -19.89
CA PHE A 389 -29.17 9.86 -18.66
C PHE A 389 -28.55 8.49 -18.32
N THR A 390 -28.37 7.64 -19.33
CA THR A 390 -27.72 6.32 -19.18
C THR A 390 -26.27 6.47 -18.74
N VAL A 391 -25.53 7.42 -19.32
CA VAL A 391 -24.16 7.74 -18.92
C VAL A 391 -24.12 8.20 -17.46
N VAL A 392 -25.01 9.10 -17.04
CA VAL A 392 -25.04 9.57 -15.64
C VAL A 392 -25.34 8.42 -14.66
N ILE A 393 -26.25 7.50 -15.01
CA ILE A 393 -26.49 6.29 -14.20
C ILE A 393 -25.23 5.43 -14.12
N LEU A 394 -24.55 5.19 -15.24
CA LEU A 394 -23.31 4.41 -15.27
C LEU A 394 -22.21 5.06 -14.41
N TYR A 395 -22.11 6.40 -14.45
CA TYR A 395 -21.19 7.14 -13.60
C TYR A 395 -21.50 6.94 -12.11
N LEU A 396 -22.79 6.98 -11.73
CA LEU A 396 -23.22 6.79 -10.35
C LEU A 396 -23.01 5.36 -9.86
N SER A 397 -23.28 4.35 -10.70
CA SER A 397 -23.25 2.94 -10.30
C SER A 397 -21.87 2.30 -10.40
N LYS A 398 -20.98 2.82 -11.26
CA LYS A 398 -19.66 2.23 -11.53
C LYS A 398 -18.52 3.19 -11.21
N ILE A 399 -18.47 4.34 -11.87
CA ILE A 399 -17.30 5.24 -11.78
C ILE A 399 -17.15 5.84 -10.38
N VAL A 400 -18.24 6.23 -9.72
CA VAL A 400 -18.19 6.75 -8.35
C VAL A 400 -17.68 5.69 -7.36
N PRO A 401 -18.25 4.47 -7.30
CA PRO A 401 -17.69 3.39 -6.49
C PRO A 401 -16.22 3.09 -6.80
N ASP A 402 -15.86 2.97 -8.08
CA ASP A 402 -14.49 2.67 -8.51
C ASP A 402 -13.52 3.76 -8.08
N ALA A 403 -13.88 5.04 -8.21
CA ALA A 403 -13.08 6.17 -7.75
C ALA A 403 -12.85 6.14 -6.22
N VAL A 404 -13.88 5.77 -5.44
CA VAL A 404 -13.76 5.63 -3.98
C VAL A 404 -12.86 4.45 -3.62
N PHE A 405 -13.01 3.30 -4.28
CA PHE A 405 -12.16 2.14 -4.05
C PHE A 405 -10.71 2.42 -4.44
N ASN A 406 -10.48 3.08 -5.58
CA ASN A 406 -9.14 3.50 -6.02
C ASN A 406 -8.54 4.48 -5.01
N PHE A 407 -9.31 5.44 -4.49
CA PHE A 407 -8.84 6.32 -3.42
C PHE A 407 -8.37 5.54 -2.19
N LEU A 408 -9.16 4.57 -1.70
CA LEU A 408 -8.79 3.74 -0.55
C LEU A 408 -7.51 2.93 -0.82
N ARG A 409 -7.33 2.41 -2.03
CA ARG A 409 -6.11 1.71 -2.42
C ARG A 409 -4.90 2.64 -2.48
N SER A 410 -5.01 3.81 -3.11
CA SER A 410 -3.91 4.78 -3.21
C SER A 410 -3.46 5.34 -1.86
N VAL A 411 -4.33 5.39 -0.85
CA VAL A 411 -3.94 5.78 0.52
C VAL A 411 -3.31 4.66 1.34
N GLY A 412 -3.19 3.45 0.77
CA GLY A 412 -2.53 2.28 1.37
C GLY A 412 -3.44 1.38 2.22
N GLU A 413 -4.75 1.35 1.96
CA GLU A 413 -5.71 0.52 2.72
C GLU A 413 -6.17 -0.74 1.95
N GLY A 414 -5.64 -0.96 0.74
CA GLY A 414 -5.88 -2.12 -0.10
C GLY A 414 -4.97 -3.31 0.24
N THR A 415 -5.24 -4.46 -0.38
CA THR A 415 -4.47 -5.70 -0.21
C THR A 415 -3.52 -6.00 -1.36
N ASP A 416 -3.69 -5.30 -2.48
CA ASP A 416 -2.88 -5.40 -3.69
C ASP A 416 -1.46 -4.83 -3.51
N ALA A 417 -0.56 -5.21 -4.42
CA ALA A 417 0.86 -4.83 -4.34
C ALA A 417 1.05 -3.31 -4.45
N HIS A 418 0.30 -2.62 -5.31
CA HIS A 418 0.32 -1.16 -5.42
C HIS A 418 -0.01 -0.51 -4.07
N SER A 419 -1.11 -0.93 -3.44
CA SER A 419 -1.53 -0.38 -2.15
C SER A 419 -0.50 -0.61 -1.05
N LYS A 420 0.12 -1.79 -1.00
CA LYS A 420 1.21 -2.10 -0.05
C LYS A 420 2.44 -1.24 -0.28
N VAL A 421 2.83 -1.00 -1.53
CA VAL A 421 3.91 -0.07 -1.88
C VAL A 421 3.58 1.34 -1.40
N MET A 422 2.35 1.81 -1.63
CA MET A 422 1.89 3.13 -1.16
C MET A 422 1.85 3.22 0.37
N ALA A 423 1.48 2.14 1.06
CA ALA A 423 1.53 2.04 2.51
C ALA A 423 2.98 2.15 3.04
N LEU A 424 3.93 1.44 2.44
CA LEU A 424 5.35 1.57 2.79
C LEU A 424 5.87 3.00 2.58
N ARG A 425 5.50 3.65 1.47
CA ARG A 425 5.82 5.06 1.21
C ARG A 425 5.24 5.98 2.27
N LYS A 426 3.97 5.81 2.61
CA LYS A 426 3.27 6.56 3.66
C LYS A 426 4.00 6.44 5.00
N LEU A 427 4.48 5.25 5.36
CA LEU A 427 5.23 5.05 6.61
C LEU A 427 6.55 5.83 6.66
N ILE A 428 7.32 5.81 5.57
CA ILE A 428 8.57 6.58 5.49
C ILE A 428 8.27 8.08 5.51
N TRP A 429 7.23 8.49 4.79
CA TRP A 429 6.75 9.86 4.73
C TRP A 429 6.30 10.39 6.10
N ASP A 430 5.49 9.64 6.84
CA ASP A 430 4.95 10.05 8.14
C ASP A 430 6.04 10.16 9.21
N ARG A 431 7.10 9.36 9.11
CA ARG A 431 8.30 9.49 9.96
C ARG A 431 9.17 10.70 9.61
N GLY A 432 8.99 11.25 8.40
CA GLY A 432 9.84 12.32 7.86
C GLY A 432 11.28 11.84 7.61
N GLU A 433 11.42 10.57 7.22
CA GLU A 433 12.71 9.88 6.93
C GLU A 433 12.96 9.73 5.43
N ASP A 434 12.18 10.48 4.64
CA ASP A 434 12.23 10.59 3.19
C ASP A 434 13.19 11.71 2.78
N PHE A 435 14.26 11.34 2.07
CA PHE A 435 15.33 12.28 1.68
C PHE A 435 15.41 12.49 0.17
N ASN A 436 14.78 11.61 -0.63
CA ASN A 436 14.83 11.68 -2.07
C ASN A 436 13.61 12.48 -2.59
N LEU A 437 13.88 13.67 -3.15
CA LEU A 437 12.84 14.55 -3.69
C LEU A 437 12.00 13.87 -4.78
N GLY A 438 12.59 13.00 -5.61
CA GLY A 438 11.85 12.26 -6.62
C GLY A 438 10.85 11.29 -6.02
N GLN A 439 11.24 10.56 -4.96
CA GLN A 439 10.31 9.65 -4.28
C GLN A 439 9.17 10.43 -3.62
N MET A 440 9.49 11.58 -3.00
CA MET A 440 8.51 12.49 -2.40
C MET A 440 7.49 13.00 -3.43
N VAL A 441 7.97 13.56 -4.55
CA VAL A 441 7.12 14.10 -5.61
C VAL A 441 6.33 12.99 -6.30
N GLY A 442 6.98 11.88 -6.64
CA GLY A 442 6.33 10.74 -7.30
C GLY A 442 5.23 10.13 -6.45
N TYR A 443 5.45 9.95 -5.14
CA TYR A 443 4.42 9.45 -4.22
C TYR A 443 3.18 10.36 -4.20
N LYS A 444 3.39 11.68 -4.15
CA LYS A 444 2.28 12.64 -4.13
C LYS A 444 1.60 12.82 -5.47
N LEU A 445 2.37 12.74 -6.54
CA LEU A 445 1.84 12.77 -7.89
C LEU A 445 0.98 11.52 -8.16
N ASP A 446 1.45 10.32 -7.79
CA ASP A 446 0.68 9.08 -7.90
C ASP A 446 -0.64 9.20 -7.12
N LEU A 447 -0.58 9.66 -5.87
CA LEU A 447 -1.77 9.89 -5.06
C LEU A 447 -2.73 10.90 -5.68
N TYR A 448 -2.24 12.00 -6.27
CA TYR A 448 -3.08 12.99 -6.93
C TYR A 448 -3.71 12.44 -8.22
N MET A 449 -2.90 11.76 -9.05
CA MET A 449 -3.30 11.25 -10.36
C MET A 449 -4.30 10.10 -10.24
N ASN A 450 -4.13 9.21 -9.26
CA ASN A 450 -5.05 8.10 -8.99
C ASN A 450 -6.31 8.50 -8.20
N THR A 451 -6.42 9.76 -7.76
CA THR A 451 -7.57 10.24 -7.00
C THR A 451 -8.25 11.40 -7.71
N SER A 452 -7.78 12.61 -7.46
CA SER A 452 -8.52 13.83 -7.74
C SER A 452 -8.47 14.19 -9.20
N TYR A 453 -7.36 13.88 -9.87
CA TYR A 453 -7.26 13.98 -11.31
C TYR A 453 -8.34 13.14 -12.02
N VAL A 454 -8.53 11.87 -11.61
CA VAL A 454 -9.57 10.99 -12.16
C VAL A 454 -10.96 11.63 -12.04
N CYS A 455 -11.30 12.13 -10.85
CA CYS A 455 -12.58 12.81 -10.62
C CYS A 455 -12.74 14.09 -11.46
N LEU A 456 -11.69 14.91 -11.56
CA LEU A 456 -11.70 16.13 -12.37
C LEU A 456 -11.85 15.82 -13.86
N LEU A 457 -11.13 14.81 -14.34
CA LEU A 457 -11.16 14.37 -15.73
C LEU A 457 -12.55 13.83 -16.09
N TYR A 458 -13.16 13.03 -15.20
CA TYR A 458 -14.54 12.55 -15.38
C TYR A 458 -15.59 13.65 -15.31
N THR A 459 -15.38 14.66 -14.46
CA THR A 459 -16.22 15.86 -14.40
C THR A 459 -16.14 16.64 -15.71
N LEU A 460 -14.92 16.84 -16.23
CA LEU A 460 -14.68 17.48 -17.51
C LEU A 460 -15.30 16.68 -18.66
N ASN A 461 -15.20 15.36 -18.63
CA ASN A 461 -15.84 14.51 -19.63
C ASN A 461 -17.34 14.75 -19.64
N LEU A 462 -18.02 14.67 -18.49
CA LEU A 462 -19.46 14.95 -18.41
C LEU A 462 -19.80 16.36 -18.90
N PHE A 463 -19.00 17.36 -18.54
CA PHE A 463 -19.17 18.71 -19.06
C PHE A 463 -19.14 18.73 -20.60
N ILE A 464 -18.15 18.07 -21.21
CA ILE A 464 -18.06 17.94 -22.67
C ILE A 464 -19.30 17.22 -23.22
N LEU A 465 -19.67 16.06 -22.66
CA LEU A 465 -20.84 15.28 -23.11
C LEU A 465 -22.15 16.08 -23.02
N PHE A 466 -22.31 16.93 -22.00
CA PHE A 466 -23.49 17.80 -21.87
C PHE A 466 -23.51 18.94 -22.91
N THR A 467 -22.35 19.33 -23.44
CA THR A 467 -22.22 20.38 -24.47
C THR A 467 -22.19 19.84 -25.90
N THR A 468 -21.95 18.54 -26.07
CA THR A 468 -21.86 17.88 -27.37
C THR A 468 -23.21 17.29 -27.78
N VAL A 469 -23.66 17.60 -28.99
CA VAL A 469 -24.94 17.11 -29.54
C VAL A 469 -24.75 15.90 -30.46
N ASP A 470 -23.56 15.74 -31.06
CA ASP A 470 -23.24 14.62 -31.94
C ASP A 470 -22.80 13.38 -31.15
N VAL A 471 -23.46 12.25 -31.39
CA VAL A 471 -23.20 10.96 -30.74
C VAL A 471 -21.78 10.45 -31.03
N ILE A 472 -21.26 10.65 -32.25
CA ILE A 472 -19.91 10.17 -32.62
C ILE A 472 -18.86 10.99 -31.87
N GLU A 473 -19.02 12.32 -31.84
CA GLU A 473 -18.12 13.21 -31.09
C GLU A 473 -18.16 12.90 -29.59
N MET A 474 -19.34 12.61 -29.05
CA MET A 474 -19.54 12.17 -27.67
C MET A 474 -18.75 10.88 -27.36
N MET A 475 -18.81 9.88 -28.25
CA MET A 475 -18.05 8.64 -28.11
C MET A 475 -16.53 8.84 -28.24
N LEU A 476 -16.09 9.62 -29.22
CA LEU A 476 -14.66 9.90 -29.44
C LEU A 476 -14.04 10.65 -28.26
N ASN A 477 -14.74 11.64 -27.70
CA ASN A 477 -14.27 12.38 -26.54
C ASN A 477 -14.16 11.49 -25.29
N ALA A 478 -15.15 10.62 -25.06
CA ALA A 478 -15.10 9.67 -23.96
C ALA A 478 -13.93 8.67 -24.10
N MET A 479 -13.68 8.15 -25.31
CA MET A 479 -12.54 7.27 -25.57
C MET A 479 -11.20 7.99 -25.40
N ALA A 480 -11.09 9.24 -25.84
CA ALA A 480 -9.88 10.04 -25.67
C ALA A 480 -9.56 10.26 -24.18
N VAL A 481 -10.59 10.52 -23.36
CA VAL A 481 -10.46 10.68 -21.91
C VAL A 481 -9.95 9.38 -21.26
N GLU A 482 -10.53 8.23 -21.59
CA GLU A 482 -10.10 6.94 -21.04
C GLU A 482 -8.67 6.56 -21.47
N PHE A 483 -8.31 6.83 -22.73
CA PHE A 483 -6.94 6.63 -23.21
C PHE A 483 -5.93 7.48 -22.42
N VAL A 484 -6.26 8.76 -22.21
CA VAL A 484 -5.41 9.68 -21.45
C VAL A 484 -5.32 9.24 -19.99
N LEU A 485 -6.40 8.74 -19.40
CA LEU A 485 -6.44 8.29 -18.02
C LEU A 485 -5.49 7.11 -17.76
N LYS A 486 -5.40 6.14 -18.68
CA LYS A 486 -4.61 4.91 -18.51
C LYS A 486 -3.16 4.99 -19.01
N MET A 487 -2.79 6.09 -19.67
CA MET A 487 -1.53 6.16 -20.39
C MET A 487 -0.29 5.88 -19.53
N ASP A 488 -0.28 6.33 -18.28
CA ASP A 488 0.82 6.10 -17.33
C ASP A 488 0.91 4.65 -16.82
N GLU A 489 -0.22 3.96 -16.67
CA GLU A 489 -0.30 2.52 -16.38
C GLU A 489 0.22 1.71 -17.57
N GLU A 490 -0.24 2.03 -18.78
CA GLU A 490 0.19 1.38 -20.03
C GLU A 490 1.71 1.52 -20.25
N PHE A 491 2.29 2.71 -20.03
CA PHE A 491 3.74 2.89 -20.11
C PHE A 491 4.48 2.01 -19.12
N ALA A 492 4.01 1.95 -17.88
CA ALA A 492 4.63 1.13 -16.85
C ALA A 492 4.49 -0.36 -17.17
N ALA A 493 3.38 -0.80 -17.76
CA ALA A 493 3.12 -2.18 -18.16
C ALA A 493 4.02 -2.70 -19.28
N THR A 494 4.70 -1.82 -20.01
CA THR A 494 5.57 -2.25 -21.10
C THR A 494 6.85 -2.92 -20.62
N ASP A 495 7.18 -4.08 -21.21
CA ASP A 495 8.39 -4.85 -20.90
C ASP A 495 9.69 -4.07 -21.12
N TRP A 496 9.71 -3.12 -22.06
CA TRP A 496 10.93 -2.34 -22.32
C TRP A 496 11.24 -1.33 -21.20
N TRP A 497 10.23 -0.94 -20.40
CA TRP A 497 10.37 -0.01 -19.29
C TRP A 497 10.95 -0.70 -18.06
N ASP A 498 10.34 -1.82 -17.66
CA ASP A 498 10.78 -2.64 -16.53
C ASP A 498 10.48 -4.14 -16.76
N PRO A 499 11.39 -4.86 -17.46
CA PRO A 499 11.24 -6.29 -17.70
C PRO A 499 11.05 -7.05 -16.39
N ASP A 500 10.07 -7.96 -16.35
CA ASP A 500 9.72 -8.78 -15.18
C ASP A 500 9.46 -7.97 -13.90
N ARG A 501 9.10 -6.68 -14.05
CA ARG A 501 8.84 -5.77 -12.93
C ARG A 501 10.00 -5.71 -11.93
N ARG A 502 11.23 -5.91 -12.41
CA ARG A 502 12.41 -6.06 -11.57
C ARG A 502 12.73 -4.78 -10.79
N TRP A 503 12.67 -3.63 -11.44
CA TRP A 503 12.99 -2.35 -10.81
C TRP A 503 11.98 -1.97 -9.75
N ILE A 504 10.68 -2.18 -9.99
CA ILE A 504 9.67 -1.90 -8.96
C ILE A 504 9.79 -2.85 -7.77
N ARG A 505 10.12 -4.14 -7.98
CA ARG A 505 10.42 -5.10 -6.89
C ARG A 505 11.64 -4.65 -6.07
N ALA A 506 12.73 -4.27 -6.75
CA ALA A 506 13.93 -3.73 -6.09
C ALA A 506 13.64 -2.46 -5.28
N GLY A 507 12.79 -1.58 -5.84
CA GLY A 507 12.32 -0.38 -5.15
C GLY A 507 11.47 -0.70 -3.92
N ALA A 508 10.50 -1.60 -4.03
CA ALA A 508 9.69 -2.04 -2.90
C ALA A 508 10.54 -2.71 -1.79
N LEU A 509 11.59 -3.44 -2.17
CA LEU A 509 12.58 -3.98 -1.24
C LEU A 509 13.29 -2.85 -0.48
N GLU A 510 13.74 -1.81 -1.18
CA GLU A 510 14.35 -0.62 -0.57
C GLU A 510 13.39 0.10 0.38
N LEU A 511 12.12 0.24 0.01
CA LEU A 511 11.09 0.82 0.89
C LEU A 511 10.84 -0.04 2.13
N THR A 512 10.92 -1.36 2.00
CA THR A 512 10.82 -2.29 3.14
C THR A 512 12.01 -2.11 4.09
N ILE A 513 13.22 -1.98 3.55
CA ILE A 513 14.42 -1.64 4.35
C ILE A 513 14.22 -0.27 5.04
N GLY A 514 13.83 0.75 4.28
CA GLY A 514 13.65 2.12 4.79
C GLY A 514 12.55 2.25 5.84
N SER A 515 11.46 1.49 5.70
CA SER A 515 10.35 1.45 6.68
C SER A 515 10.66 0.57 7.89
N THR A 516 11.61 -0.36 7.80
CA THR A 516 12.08 -1.15 8.95
C THR A 516 13.11 -0.38 9.77
N LEU A 517 13.99 0.37 9.08
CA LEU A 517 14.98 1.23 9.73
C LEU A 517 14.31 2.43 10.42
N ARG A 518 14.69 2.67 11.67
CA ARG A 518 14.25 3.84 12.45
C ARG A 518 15.35 4.89 12.48
N LYS A 519 15.67 5.48 11.33
CA LYS A 519 16.83 6.38 11.14
C LYS A 519 16.89 7.48 12.19
N SER A 520 15.74 8.08 12.49
CA SER A 520 15.64 9.16 13.48
C SER A 520 15.95 8.70 14.91
N HIS A 521 15.77 7.42 15.24
CA HIS A 521 16.18 6.84 16.51
C HIS A 521 17.67 6.47 16.50
N LEU A 522 18.19 5.99 15.36
CA LEU A 522 19.60 5.62 15.22
C LEU A 522 20.54 6.84 15.20
N SER A 523 20.08 8.00 14.75
CA SER A 523 20.88 9.23 14.76
C SER A 523 20.89 9.93 16.11
N SER A 524 19.81 9.86 16.88
CA SER A 524 19.65 10.63 18.13
C SER A 524 19.73 9.75 19.38
N ALA A 525 20.75 9.99 20.22
CA ALA A 525 20.94 9.27 21.47
C ALA A 525 19.72 9.33 22.42
N VAL A 526 19.03 10.47 22.50
CA VAL A 526 17.83 10.65 23.33
C VAL A 526 16.66 9.78 22.82
N LYS A 527 16.45 9.75 21.51
CA LYS A 527 15.40 8.91 20.92
C LYS A 527 15.77 7.44 21.01
N PHE A 528 17.04 7.11 20.85
CA PHE A 528 17.57 5.76 21.03
C PHE A 528 17.33 5.25 22.46
N GLU A 529 17.70 6.03 23.48
CA GLU A 529 17.44 5.71 24.89
C GLU A 529 15.96 5.47 25.13
N LYS A 530 15.10 6.40 24.70
CA LYS A 530 13.66 6.30 24.92
C LYS A 530 13.06 5.05 24.27
N HIS A 531 13.56 4.65 23.11
CA HIS A 531 12.96 3.57 22.32
C HIS A 531 13.52 2.18 22.65
N TYR A 532 14.82 2.07 22.92
CA TYR A 532 15.50 0.80 23.19
C TYR A 532 15.85 0.62 24.67
N HIS A 533 15.43 1.54 25.54
CA HIS A 533 15.68 1.50 26.98
C HIS A 533 17.17 1.39 27.36
N VAL A 534 18.05 1.95 26.54
CA VAL A 534 19.49 2.01 26.80
C VAL A 534 19.84 3.37 27.38
N SER A 535 20.23 3.43 28.66
CA SER A 535 20.51 4.71 29.33
C SER A 535 21.58 5.53 28.62
N LEU A 536 21.41 6.86 28.59
CA LEU A 536 22.41 7.77 28.01
C LEU A 536 23.79 7.62 28.67
N GLY A 537 23.84 7.38 29.98
CA GLY A 537 25.10 7.16 30.69
C GLY A 537 25.84 5.91 30.20
N ALA A 538 25.12 4.83 29.91
CA ALA A 538 25.69 3.62 29.35
C ALA A 538 26.19 3.84 27.90
N LEU A 539 25.42 4.57 27.09
CA LEU A 539 25.85 4.96 25.74
C LEU A 539 27.10 5.82 25.76
N THR A 540 27.16 6.86 26.60
CA THR A 540 28.32 7.73 26.76
C THR A 540 29.54 6.95 27.22
N LYS A 541 29.38 6.01 28.15
CA LYS A 541 30.48 5.15 28.60
C LYS A 541 31.02 4.24 27.49
N ALA A 542 30.15 3.69 26.65
CA ALA A 542 30.57 2.78 25.58
C ALA A 542 31.16 3.51 24.36
N LEU A 543 30.53 4.62 23.96
CA LEU A 543 30.82 5.31 22.70
C LEU A 543 31.69 6.57 22.87
N GLY A 544 31.78 7.12 24.08
CA GLY A 544 32.39 8.41 24.35
C GLY A 544 31.38 9.57 24.33
N GLU A 545 31.72 10.67 24.98
CA GLU A 545 30.87 11.85 25.11
C GLU A 545 30.61 12.53 23.76
N ASP A 546 31.63 12.60 22.89
CA ASP A 546 31.53 13.22 21.57
C ASP A 546 30.44 12.58 20.69
N ALA A 547 30.30 11.26 20.73
CA ALA A 547 29.30 10.54 19.92
C ALA A 547 27.86 10.82 20.39
N VAL A 548 27.67 11.06 21.69
CA VAL A 548 26.35 11.27 22.29
C VAL A 548 25.95 12.75 22.23
N VAL A 549 26.88 13.67 22.50
CA VAL A 549 26.62 15.12 22.58
C VAL A 549 26.52 15.76 21.18
N ASN A 550 27.38 15.36 20.23
CA ASN A 550 27.38 15.95 18.89
C ASN A 550 26.21 15.49 18.01
N GLY A 551 25.32 14.61 18.52
CA GLY A 551 24.06 14.26 17.85
C GLY A 551 24.19 13.28 16.68
N PHE A 552 25.34 12.62 16.53
CA PHE A 552 25.62 11.64 15.49
C PHE A 552 25.84 10.27 16.12
N LEU A 553 24.83 9.66 16.75
CA LEU A 553 25.03 8.41 17.50
C LEU A 553 25.57 7.29 16.60
N LEU A 554 24.81 6.91 15.57
CA LEU A 554 25.20 5.92 14.56
C LEU A 554 25.28 6.50 13.14
N GLN A 555 24.90 7.76 12.96
CA GLN A 555 24.92 8.45 11.66
C GLN A 555 26.17 9.33 11.56
N ASP A 556 27.30 8.74 11.20
CA ASP A 556 28.61 9.41 11.16
C ASP A 556 29.38 8.96 9.92
N LYS A 557 29.35 9.81 8.89
CA LYS A 557 29.93 9.49 7.58
C LYS A 557 31.44 9.24 7.65
N GLU A 558 32.17 10.04 8.43
CA GLU A 558 33.63 9.92 8.53
C GLU A 558 34.02 8.61 9.22
N LEU A 559 33.31 8.26 10.31
CA LEU A 559 33.54 7.00 10.99
C LEU A 559 33.15 5.81 10.13
N ALA A 560 32.03 5.88 9.43
CA ALA A 560 31.59 4.83 8.52
C ALA A 560 32.59 4.58 7.38
N GLU A 561 33.14 5.65 6.78
CA GLU A 561 34.21 5.53 5.79
C GLU A 561 35.46 4.86 6.38
N LYS A 562 35.86 5.22 7.60
CA LYS A 562 36.97 4.59 8.30
C LYS A 562 36.72 3.10 8.58
N ASP A 563 35.52 2.76 9.05
CA ASP A 563 35.13 1.39 9.38
C ASP A 563 35.02 0.52 8.12
N SER A 564 34.58 1.09 6.98
CA SER A 564 34.48 0.38 5.68
C SER A 564 35.82 -0.11 5.12
N VAL A 565 36.94 0.45 5.60
CA VAL A 565 38.29 0.04 5.17
C VAL A 565 38.97 -0.83 6.23
N ASN A 566 38.39 -0.94 7.42
CA ASN A 566 38.98 -1.66 8.53
C ASN A 566 38.70 -3.16 8.41
N SER A 567 39.75 -3.97 8.30
CA SER A 567 39.63 -5.43 8.18
C SER A 567 38.98 -6.12 9.38
N LEU A 568 38.86 -5.45 10.53
CA LEU A 568 38.18 -5.99 11.71
C LEU A 568 36.66 -6.05 11.55
N TYR A 569 36.08 -5.17 10.74
CA TYR A 569 34.62 -5.04 10.59
C TYR A 569 34.11 -5.52 9.23
N LEU A 570 35.01 -5.93 8.35
CA LEU A 570 34.70 -6.51 7.05
C LEU A 570 34.56 -8.02 7.18
N SER A 571 33.58 -8.59 6.48
CA SER A 571 33.56 -10.02 6.27
C SER A 571 34.83 -10.44 5.51
N PRO A 572 35.30 -11.70 5.63
CA PRO A 572 36.44 -12.18 4.86
C PRO A 572 36.26 -11.95 3.35
N GLU A 573 35.03 -12.10 2.86
CA GLU A 573 34.67 -11.87 1.47
C GLU A 573 34.79 -10.39 1.09
N ASP A 574 34.25 -9.48 1.91
CA ASP A 574 34.29 -8.04 1.63
C ASP A 574 35.71 -7.49 1.74
N ALA A 575 36.55 -8.04 2.63
CA ALA A 575 37.96 -7.72 2.70
C ALA A 575 38.71 -8.13 1.42
N VAL A 576 38.37 -9.28 0.83
CA VAL A 576 38.91 -9.72 -0.47
C VAL A 576 38.42 -8.80 -1.59
N ASN A 577 37.11 -8.52 -1.65
CA ASN A 577 36.52 -7.63 -2.64
C ASN A 577 37.12 -6.22 -2.57
N LEU A 578 37.34 -5.68 -1.36
CA LEU A 578 37.99 -4.38 -1.18
C LEU A 578 39.43 -4.37 -1.69
N ARG A 579 40.19 -5.45 -1.47
CA ARG A 579 41.56 -5.58 -2.02
C ARG A 579 41.55 -5.68 -3.54
N LEU A 580 40.65 -6.48 -4.10
CA LEU A 580 40.48 -6.62 -5.54
C LEU A 580 40.04 -5.32 -6.20
N ALA A 581 39.10 -4.58 -5.59
CA ALA A 581 38.71 -3.25 -6.02
C ALA A 581 39.89 -2.27 -6.07
N LYS A 582 40.73 -2.25 -5.02
CA LYS A 582 41.94 -1.41 -4.97
C LYS A 582 42.94 -1.80 -6.06
N ILE A 583 43.12 -3.10 -6.33
CA ILE A 583 44.00 -3.59 -7.39
C ILE A 583 43.42 -3.23 -8.78
N ALA A 584 42.12 -3.41 -8.99
CA ALA A 584 41.44 -3.08 -10.25
C ALA A 584 41.60 -1.58 -10.55
N LYS A 585 41.27 -0.73 -9.57
CA LYS A 585 41.42 0.74 -9.66
C LYS A 585 42.86 1.17 -9.94
N LYS A 586 43.86 0.52 -9.32
CA LYS A 586 45.29 0.80 -9.56
C LYS A 586 45.72 0.44 -10.99
N ASN A 587 45.11 -0.58 -11.59
CA ASN A 587 45.43 -1.07 -12.94
C ASN A 587 44.49 -0.51 -14.03
N ASN A 588 43.62 0.46 -13.71
CA ASN A 588 42.57 0.96 -14.61
C ASN A 588 41.66 -0.16 -15.18
N LEU A 589 41.40 -1.20 -14.39
CA LEU A 589 40.44 -2.24 -14.69
C LEU A 589 39.07 -1.89 -14.11
N ASP A 590 38.02 -2.49 -14.65
CA ASP A 590 36.66 -2.34 -14.14
C ASP A 590 36.55 -2.90 -12.71
N ASP A 591 36.19 -2.03 -11.76
CA ASP A 591 36.03 -2.36 -10.34
C ASP A 591 34.56 -2.60 -9.95
N GLN A 592 33.61 -2.50 -10.89
CA GLN A 592 32.17 -2.68 -10.63
C GLN A 592 31.80 -4.09 -10.17
N GLN A 593 32.63 -5.09 -10.45
CA GLN A 593 32.46 -6.44 -9.89
C GLN A 593 32.70 -6.45 -8.38
N PHE A 594 33.57 -5.58 -7.87
CA PHE A 594 34.00 -5.59 -6.47
C PHE A 594 33.33 -4.50 -5.65
N VAL A 595 32.97 -3.38 -6.26
CA VAL A 595 32.32 -2.23 -5.59
C VAL A 595 30.85 -2.19 -5.98
N LYS A 596 29.94 -2.02 -5.00
CA LYS A 596 28.50 -1.84 -5.25
C LYS A 596 28.30 -0.63 -6.19
N PRO A 597 27.85 -0.83 -7.44
CA PRO A 597 27.76 0.26 -8.41
C PRO A 597 26.64 1.22 -8.04
N VAL A 598 26.78 2.49 -8.44
CA VAL A 598 25.68 3.44 -8.37
C VAL A 598 24.71 3.08 -9.48
N VAL A 599 23.50 2.67 -9.10
CA VAL A 599 22.46 2.31 -10.06
C VAL A 599 21.65 3.55 -10.40
N SER A 600 21.27 3.68 -11.67
CA SER A 600 20.42 4.77 -12.16
C SER A 600 19.33 4.21 -13.08
N PHE A 601 18.13 4.79 -13.01
CA PHE A 601 16.97 4.37 -13.79
C PHE A 601 16.46 5.50 -14.70
N GLY A 602 16.30 5.17 -15.98
CA GLY A 602 15.92 6.09 -17.05
C GLY A 602 17.09 6.75 -17.79
N ILE A 603 16.79 7.36 -18.94
CA ILE A 603 17.79 7.99 -19.81
C ILE A 603 18.37 9.26 -19.17
N LEU A 604 17.51 10.08 -18.57
CA LEU A 604 17.93 11.36 -17.98
C LEU A 604 18.91 11.18 -16.82
N SER A 605 18.70 10.18 -15.97
CA SER A 605 19.63 9.89 -14.87
C SER A 605 21.00 9.43 -15.37
N LYS A 606 21.03 8.62 -16.45
CA LYS A 606 22.27 8.19 -17.10
C LYS A 606 23.04 9.39 -17.67
N ILE A 607 22.33 10.34 -18.29
CA ILE A 607 22.93 11.57 -18.82
C ILE A 607 23.47 12.45 -17.68
N ILE A 608 22.70 12.66 -16.61
CA ILE A 608 23.14 13.46 -15.45
C ILE A 608 24.38 12.82 -14.83
N HIS A 609 24.38 11.50 -14.66
CA HIS A 609 25.54 10.79 -14.12
C HIS A 609 26.77 10.89 -15.01
N TYR A 610 26.59 10.91 -16.34
CA TYR A 610 27.66 11.11 -17.30
C TYR A 610 28.23 12.54 -17.26
N ILE A 611 27.38 13.56 -17.11
CA ILE A 611 27.80 14.97 -17.14
C ILE A 611 28.38 15.44 -15.80
N ALA A 612 27.80 14.98 -14.68
CA ALA A 612 28.16 15.45 -13.35
C ALA A 612 28.22 14.28 -12.35
N PRO A 613 29.20 13.37 -12.47
CA PRO A 613 29.29 12.17 -11.63
C PRO A 613 29.43 12.48 -10.13
N GLU A 614 30.12 13.57 -9.78
CA GLU A 614 30.28 14.01 -8.37
C GLU A 614 29.03 14.66 -7.79
N GLN A 615 28.16 15.20 -8.64
CA GLN A 615 26.93 15.88 -8.23
C GLN A 615 25.69 15.03 -8.46
N ALA A 616 25.80 13.77 -8.90
CA ALA A 616 24.66 12.90 -9.16
C ALA A 616 23.97 12.58 -7.82
N PRO A 617 22.97 13.37 -7.39
CA PRO A 617 22.53 13.37 -6.00
C PRO A 617 21.55 12.24 -5.70
N ASN A 618 21.15 11.51 -6.74
CA ASN A 618 20.04 10.57 -6.70
C ASN A 618 20.55 9.22 -7.20
N THR A 619 21.27 8.51 -6.34
CA THR A 619 21.38 7.07 -6.52
C THR A 619 19.97 6.49 -6.49
N LEU A 620 19.66 5.53 -7.36
CA LEU A 620 18.33 4.93 -7.48
C LEU A 620 17.78 4.45 -6.13
N PHE A 621 18.67 3.86 -5.33
CA PHE A 621 18.40 3.37 -4.00
C PHE A 621 19.22 4.17 -2.99
N ASN A 622 18.63 4.50 -1.84
CA ASN A 622 19.34 5.10 -0.74
C ASN A 622 20.44 4.15 -0.25
N ARG A 623 21.66 4.66 -0.14
CA ARG A 623 22.76 3.95 0.52
C ARG A 623 22.78 4.39 1.97
N TYR A 624 22.58 3.48 2.91
CA TYR A 624 22.63 3.79 4.34
C TYR A 624 24.07 3.79 4.86
N SER A 625 25.01 4.22 4.01
CA SER A 625 26.45 4.10 4.26
C SER A 625 26.92 4.95 5.42
N ASP A 626 26.22 6.05 5.72
CA ASP A 626 26.48 6.87 6.91
C ASP A 626 26.11 6.17 8.23
N LEU A 627 25.31 5.10 8.17
CA LEU A 627 24.96 4.24 9.31
C LEU A 627 25.92 3.05 9.50
N TYR A 628 26.92 2.87 8.61
CA TYR A 628 27.90 1.78 8.67
C TYR A 628 29.02 2.04 9.69
N CYS A 629 28.68 2.63 10.83
CA CYS A 629 29.58 2.83 11.96
C CYS A 629 29.78 1.51 12.73
N TRP A 630 30.33 0.49 12.06
CA TRP A 630 30.41 -0.88 12.58
C TRP A 630 31.12 -0.99 13.93
N SER A 631 32.10 -0.13 14.19
CA SER A 631 32.77 -0.02 15.49
C SER A 631 31.82 0.39 16.62
N ARG A 632 30.86 1.30 16.36
CA ARG A 632 29.84 1.71 17.33
C ARG A 632 28.76 0.65 17.45
N TRP A 633 28.30 0.07 16.34
CA TRP A 633 27.35 -1.04 16.37
C TRP A 633 27.85 -2.20 17.22
N HIS A 634 29.10 -2.62 17.02
CA HIS A 634 29.72 -3.68 17.79
C HIS A 634 29.73 -3.37 19.29
N LYS A 635 30.06 -2.14 19.66
CA LYS A 635 30.00 -1.70 21.06
C LYS A 635 28.58 -1.75 21.60
N ILE A 636 27.59 -1.20 20.90
CA ILE A 636 26.20 -1.17 21.37
C ILE A 636 25.65 -2.58 21.55
N MET A 637 25.88 -3.45 20.58
CA MET A 637 25.33 -4.82 20.54
C MET A 637 25.94 -5.73 21.59
N TYR A 638 27.25 -5.61 21.85
CA TYR A 638 28.02 -6.60 22.62
C TYR A 638 28.59 -6.09 23.94
N SER A 639 28.31 -4.85 24.35
CA SER A 639 28.75 -4.34 25.68
C SER A 639 27.69 -4.48 26.76
N GLY A 640 26.61 -5.25 26.52
CA GLY A 640 25.55 -5.49 27.49
C GLY A 640 24.77 -4.24 27.89
N LEU A 641 24.65 -3.25 26.99
CA LEU A 641 23.99 -1.97 27.31
C LEU A 641 22.48 -2.10 27.48
N ALA A 642 21.87 -3.01 26.71
CA ALA A 642 20.45 -3.32 26.83
C ALA A 642 20.28 -4.45 27.84
N SER A 643 19.79 -4.12 29.03
CA SER A 643 19.58 -5.08 30.12
C SER A 643 18.48 -6.07 29.78
N ILE A 644 18.68 -7.35 30.11
CA ILE A 644 17.65 -8.38 30.03
C ILE A 644 16.84 -8.35 31.33
N PRO A 645 15.50 -8.28 31.27
CA PRO A 645 14.65 -8.33 32.45
C PRO A 645 14.91 -9.60 33.29
N SER A 646 14.92 -9.47 34.63
CA SER A 646 15.12 -10.63 35.49
C SER A 646 13.95 -11.60 35.37
N VAL A 647 14.19 -12.90 35.57
CA VAL A 647 13.10 -13.89 35.47
C VAL A 647 12.04 -13.61 36.53
N GLU A 648 12.47 -13.19 37.72
CA GLU A 648 11.59 -12.87 38.84
C GLU A 648 10.68 -11.68 38.53
N SER A 649 11.13 -10.70 37.74
CA SER A 649 10.29 -9.55 37.40
C SER A 649 9.17 -9.87 36.41
N ILE A 650 9.34 -10.93 35.59
CA ILE A 650 8.31 -11.44 34.67
C ILE A 650 7.17 -12.12 35.45
N TYR A 651 7.50 -12.84 36.53
CA TYR A 651 6.53 -13.61 37.33
C TYR A 651 6.09 -12.91 38.62
N ALA A 652 6.68 -11.75 38.96
CA ALA A 652 6.26 -10.96 40.11
C ALA A 652 4.84 -10.42 39.87
N SER A 653 3.85 -11.08 40.47
CA SER A 653 2.44 -10.69 40.39
C SER A 653 2.23 -9.24 40.86
N GLU A 654 1.19 -8.60 40.33
CA GLU A 654 0.74 -7.24 40.74
C GLU A 654 0.56 -7.08 42.26
N ASP A 655 0.41 -8.20 43.01
CA ASP A 655 0.19 -8.21 44.45
C ASP A 655 1.44 -7.95 45.30
N ASN A 656 2.67 -8.13 44.78
CA ASN A 656 3.89 -7.94 45.55
C ASN A 656 4.54 -6.55 45.32
N LYS A 657 4.15 -5.58 46.17
CA LYS A 657 4.58 -4.16 46.18
C LYS A 657 6.09 -3.86 46.33
N LYS A 658 7.01 -4.81 46.17
CA LYS A 658 8.47 -4.57 46.24
C LYS A 658 9.15 -4.85 44.91
N ILE A 659 8.79 -4.08 43.88
CA ILE A 659 9.55 -4.01 42.64
C ILE A 659 10.87 -3.27 42.94
N SER A 660 11.99 -3.84 42.50
CA SER A 660 13.32 -3.26 42.68
C SER A 660 13.40 -1.86 42.06
N PRO A 661 14.03 -0.86 42.73
CA PRO A 661 14.18 0.50 42.21
C PRO A 661 14.93 0.58 40.87
N ASN A 662 15.68 -0.46 40.50
CA ASN A 662 16.48 -0.50 39.27
C ASN A 662 15.72 -1.04 38.06
N ASP A 663 14.48 -1.50 38.22
CA ASP A 663 13.67 -1.99 37.10
C ASP A 663 12.94 -0.82 36.43
N HIS A 664 13.67 -0.12 35.56
CA HIS A 664 13.21 1.10 34.88
C HIS A 664 11.97 0.89 34.02
N LEU A 665 11.75 -0.33 33.51
CA LEU A 665 10.58 -0.70 32.70
C LEU A 665 9.30 -0.66 33.54
N LEU A 666 9.32 -1.27 34.74
CA LEU A 666 8.14 -1.37 35.62
C LEU A 666 7.81 -0.06 36.36
N THR A 667 8.80 0.83 36.55
CA THR A 667 8.57 2.12 37.24
C THR A 667 7.94 3.20 36.35
N GLN A 668 8.14 3.15 35.03
CA GLN A 668 7.41 4.02 34.09
C GLN A 668 5.92 3.62 33.98
N GLU A 669 5.60 2.32 34.08
CA GLU A 669 4.25 1.78 33.86
C GLU A 669 3.23 2.15 34.94
N LYS A 670 3.65 2.40 36.19
CA LYS A 670 2.70 2.84 37.25
C LYS A 670 2.07 4.21 37.00
N ARG A 671 2.57 4.99 36.03
CA ARG A 671 2.09 6.36 35.77
C ARG A 671 1.17 6.49 34.56
N ASP A 672 1.18 5.52 33.64
CA ASP A 672 0.41 5.60 32.40
C ASP A 672 -0.45 4.33 32.25
N THR A 673 -1.78 4.48 32.13
CA THR A 673 -2.64 3.43 31.58
C THR A 673 -2.04 3.00 30.24
N VAL A 674 -1.39 1.83 30.19
CA VAL A 674 -0.54 1.44 29.06
C VAL A 674 -1.39 1.32 27.80
N SER A 675 -1.48 2.40 27.03
CA SER A 675 -1.93 2.34 25.65
C SER A 675 -0.77 1.76 24.86
N PHE A 676 -0.81 0.45 24.61
CA PHE A 676 0.10 -0.18 23.66
C PHE A 676 0.02 0.61 22.35
N ALA A 677 1.14 1.14 21.87
CA ALA A 677 1.14 2.07 20.72
C ALA A 677 0.50 1.44 19.46
N ASN A 678 0.63 0.12 19.34
CA ASN A 678 0.11 -0.68 18.23
C ASN A 678 -1.34 -1.16 18.46
N TYR A 679 -1.94 -0.92 19.62
CA TYR A 679 -3.34 -1.26 19.89
C TYR A 679 -4.28 -0.16 19.38
N SER A 680 -5.03 -0.46 18.32
CA SER A 680 -5.99 0.48 17.74
C SER A 680 -7.41 -0.07 17.84
N ARG A 681 -8.17 0.42 18.83
CA ARG A 681 -9.57 0.01 19.06
C ARG A 681 -10.55 0.37 17.92
N ASN A 682 -10.12 1.18 16.95
CA ASN A 682 -11.00 1.78 15.94
C ASN A 682 -10.34 1.80 14.56
N VAL A 683 -9.88 0.64 14.07
CA VAL A 683 -9.29 0.53 12.73
C VAL A 683 -10.30 0.97 11.66
N GLU A 684 -11.57 0.58 11.78
CA GLU A 684 -12.64 0.93 10.83
C GLU A 684 -12.94 2.43 10.75
N ARG A 685 -12.67 3.20 11.82
CA ARG A 685 -12.87 4.66 11.81
C ARG A 685 -11.62 5.43 11.40
N LYS A 686 -10.49 4.78 11.09
CA LYS A 686 -9.26 5.47 10.70
C LYS A 686 -9.44 6.26 9.41
N ALA A 687 -10.03 5.67 8.38
CA ALA A 687 -10.26 6.36 7.10
C ALA A 687 -11.15 7.60 7.26
N VAL A 688 -12.28 7.47 7.98
CA VAL A 688 -13.16 8.61 8.27
C VAL A 688 -12.46 9.68 9.10
N LYS A 689 -11.73 9.29 10.15
CA LYS A 689 -10.95 10.24 10.97
C LYS A 689 -9.86 10.94 10.15
N TYR A 690 -9.24 10.23 9.22
CA TYR A 690 -8.23 10.77 8.31
C TYR A 690 -8.83 11.78 7.33
N ILE A 691 -9.96 11.44 6.71
CA ILE A 691 -10.72 12.37 5.86
C ILE A 691 -11.11 13.62 6.65
N LEU A 692 -11.64 13.45 7.87
CA LEU A 692 -12.01 14.57 8.75
C LEU A 692 -10.80 15.39 9.20
N SER A 693 -9.65 14.78 9.50
CA SER A 693 -8.44 15.51 9.90
C SER A 693 -7.86 16.33 8.74
N ILE A 694 -7.96 15.83 7.51
CA ILE A 694 -7.60 16.59 6.31
C ILE A 694 -8.58 17.75 6.12
N LEU A 695 -9.89 17.50 6.10
CA LEU A 695 -10.92 18.53 5.87
C LEU A 695 -10.89 19.65 6.92
N THR A 696 -10.56 19.33 8.18
CA THR A 696 -10.41 20.31 9.27
C THR A 696 -9.09 21.07 9.24
N GLY A 697 -8.19 20.76 8.28
CA GLY A 697 -6.90 21.41 8.13
C GLY A 697 -5.86 21.02 9.19
N VAL A 698 -6.15 20.02 10.02
CA VAL A 698 -5.22 19.57 11.08
C VAL A 698 -3.92 19.07 10.47
N GLU A 699 -3.98 18.31 9.36
CA GLU A 699 -2.78 17.81 8.69
C GLU A 699 -1.92 18.92 8.07
N ILE A 700 -2.55 20.00 7.59
CA ILE A 700 -1.85 21.19 7.06
C ILE A 700 -0.98 21.83 8.16
N LEU A 701 -1.42 21.77 9.42
CA LEU A 701 -0.68 22.36 10.54
C LEU A 701 0.30 21.38 11.18
N ARG A 702 -0.07 20.10 11.30
CA ARG A 702 0.68 19.09 12.05
C ARG A 702 2.01 18.76 11.40
N GLY A 703 2.04 18.57 10.08
CA GLY A 703 3.26 18.26 9.33
C GLY A 703 4.33 19.34 9.48
N PRO A 704 4.04 20.61 9.09
CA PRO A 704 4.96 21.73 9.22
C PRO A 704 5.47 21.96 10.65
N ALA A 705 4.64 21.77 11.67
CA ALA A 705 5.05 21.96 13.07
C ALA A 705 6.20 21.04 13.51
N LEU A 706 6.27 19.81 12.99
CA LEU A 706 7.36 18.87 13.29
C LEU A 706 8.69 19.33 12.67
N PHE A 707 8.66 19.83 11.44
CA PHE A 707 9.85 20.32 10.73
C PHE A 707 10.31 21.69 11.22
N MET A 708 9.39 22.54 11.63
CA MET A 708 9.68 23.83 12.25
C MET A 708 10.50 23.66 13.54
N LYS A 709 10.16 22.65 14.36
CA LYS A 709 10.95 22.29 15.56
C LYS A 709 12.36 21.81 15.24
N ARG A 710 12.62 21.34 14.00
CA ARG A 710 13.93 20.88 13.53
C ARG A 710 14.72 21.96 12.76
N GLY A 711 14.13 23.14 12.53
CA GLY A 711 14.75 24.20 11.73
C GLY A 711 14.78 23.94 10.22
N GLU A 712 14.03 22.96 9.72
CA GLU A 712 14.06 22.55 8.31
C GLU A 712 13.03 23.32 7.46
N PHE A 713 13.22 24.63 7.28
CA PHE A 713 12.21 25.53 6.67
C PHE A 713 11.74 25.15 5.27
N PHE A 714 12.62 24.63 4.41
CA PHE A 714 12.22 24.18 3.08
C PHE A 714 11.19 23.03 3.15
N LYS A 715 11.40 22.09 4.07
CA LYS A 715 10.48 20.97 4.31
C LYS A 715 9.16 21.44 4.90
N VAL A 716 9.17 22.50 5.73
CA VAL A 716 7.96 23.16 6.23
C VAL A 716 7.11 23.66 5.06
N LEU A 717 7.69 24.44 4.14
CA LEU A 717 6.98 24.97 2.97
C LEU A 717 6.37 23.86 2.11
N TYR A 718 7.19 22.84 1.80
CA TYR A 718 6.75 21.71 1.00
C TYR A 718 5.62 20.92 1.68
N ARG A 719 5.70 20.67 2.99
CA ARG A 719 4.65 19.98 3.75
C ARG A 719 3.36 20.79 3.87
N THR A 720 3.45 22.11 3.96
CA THR A 720 2.27 22.97 3.92
C THR A 720 1.59 22.89 2.56
N ALA A 721 2.37 23.01 1.47
CA ALA A 721 1.85 22.88 0.11
C ALA A 721 1.19 21.51 -0.12
N ASP A 722 1.85 20.42 0.33
CA ASP A 722 1.28 19.08 0.31
C ASP A 722 -0.04 18.98 1.09
N GLY A 723 -0.10 19.56 2.29
CA GLY A 723 -1.34 19.59 3.08
C GLY A 723 -2.48 20.28 2.33
N VAL A 724 -2.20 21.36 1.58
CA VAL A 724 -3.19 22.07 0.76
C VAL A 724 -3.63 21.21 -0.43
N VAL A 725 -2.70 20.55 -1.12
CA VAL A 725 -3.02 19.63 -2.23
C VAL A 725 -3.87 18.47 -1.72
N MET A 726 -3.53 17.87 -0.59
CA MET A 726 -4.31 16.81 0.05
C MET A 726 -5.70 17.28 0.45
N TRP A 727 -5.83 18.49 0.99
CA TRP A 727 -7.13 19.08 1.30
C TRP A 727 -7.99 19.24 0.04
N PHE A 728 -7.41 19.81 -1.01
CA PHE A 728 -8.09 19.95 -2.30
C PHE A 728 -8.52 18.58 -2.84
N ASN A 729 -7.65 17.58 -2.73
CA ASN A 729 -7.95 16.23 -3.20
C ASN A 729 -9.18 15.64 -2.51
N VAL A 730 -9.23 15.71 -1.18
CA VAL A 730 -10.38 15.19 -0.42
C VAL A 730 -11.65 15.99 -0.75
N VAL A 731 -11.56 17.31 -0.94
CA VAL A 731 -12.71 18.13 -1.35
C VAL A 731 -13.25 17.69 -2.71
N VAL A 732 -12.38 17.49 -3.70
CA VAL A 732 -12.78 17.01 -5.04
C VAL A 732 -13.44 15.63 -4.96
N GLN A 733 -12.86 14.71 -4.17
CA GLN A 733 -13.41 13.36 -3.97
C GLN A 733 -14.81 13.38 -3.35
N VAL A 734 -15.08 14.30 -2.43
CA VAL A 734 -16.42 14.46 -1.82
C VAL A 734 -17.38 15.19 -2.76
N ALA A 735 -16.89 16.19 -3.48
CA ALA A 735 -17.70 17.00 -4.39
C ALA A 735 -18.13 16.22 -5.64
N PHE A 736 -17.29 15.29 -6.14
CA PHE A 736 -17.56 14.55 -7.37
C PHE A 736 -18.84 13.70 -7.31
N PRO A 737 -19.06 12.81 -6.32
CA PRO A 737 -20.32 12.07 -6.20
C PRO A 737 -21.56 12.97 -6.06
N LEU A 738 -21.42 14.10 -5.33
CA LEU A 738 -22.48 15.08 -5.19
C LEU A 738 -22.81 15.75 -6.52
N PHE A 739 -21.79 16.10 -7.31
CA PHE A 739 -21.95 16.62 -8.65
C PHE A 739 -22.71 15.63 -9.55
N ILE A 740 -22.30 14.35 -9.58
CA ILE A 740 -22.99 13.30 -10.36
C ILE A 740 -24.46 13.14 -9.92
N LEU A 741 -24.71 13.12 -8.61
CA LEU A 741 -26.06 12.98 -8.07
C LEU A 741 -26.94 14.19 -8.42
N LEU A 742 -26.39 15.40 -8.35
CA LEU A 742 -27.09 16.61 -8.78
C LEU A 742 -27.35 16.58 -10.29
N SER A 743 -26.40 16.13 -11.10
CA SER A 743 -26.60 15.94 -12.55
C SER A 743 -27.70 14.91 -12.83
N ALA A 744 -27.79 13.82 -12.06
CA ALA A 744 -28.84 12.82 -12.22
C ALA A 744 -30.25 13.35 -11.95
N VAL A 745 -30.38 14.41 -11.13
CA VAL A 745 -31.65 15.08 -10.85
C VAL A 745 -31.89 16.25 -11.82
N ALA A 746 -30.87 17.04 -12.10
CA ALA A 746 -30.95 18.23 -12.94
C ALA A 746 -31.17 17.89 -14.41
N VAL A 747 -30.50 16.86 -14.94
CA VAL A 747 -30.65 16.42 -16.33
C VAL A 747 -32.13 16.10 -16.63
N PRO A 748 -32.84 15.22 -15.89
CA PRO A 748 -34.28 15.01 -16.11
C PRO A 748 -35.16 16.23 -15.85
N SER A 749 -34.73 17.19 -15.03
CA SER A 749 -35.54 18.37 -14.67
C SER A 749 -35.42 19.51 -15.69
N CYS A 750 -34.33 19.55 -16.45
CA CYS A 750 -34.10 20.50 -17.54
C CYS A 750 -34.59 19.97 -18.90
N TYR A 751 -35.15 18.76 -18.94
CA TYR A 751 -35.50 18.05 -20.16
C TYR A 751 -36.89 17.43 -20.13
#